data_AF-A0A258D6L6-F1
#
_entry.id   AF-A0A258D6L6-F1
#
_cell.length_a   1.000
_cell.length_b   1.000
_cell.length_c   1.000
_cell.angle_alpha   90.00
_cell.angle_beta   90.00
_cell.angle_gamma   90.00
#
_symmetry.space_group_name_H-M   'P 1'
#
loop_
_entity.id
_entity.type
_entity.pdbx_description
1 polymer ?
#
loop_
_entity_poly.entity_id
_entity_poly.type
_entity_poly.pdbx_seq_one_letter_code
_entity_poly.pdbx_strand_id
1 'polypeptide(L)'
;MSEERQTGREDRLAQGDGSVEIEAPASITDTVAAGVAAATADAPAPDAVVAVEARPSGRARLTHWWGAASPNLRGSAYMMAALLVYAVMVGAIKHVGGVIPLVQILLIRQIVMSLVLLGVSRGGLRPMLRTRRPGLQIVRSTLTLTAMLCGFTAVIQIPLAQATAIGFSQVLFVTIAAVIVLKEVVDARRWIATVIGFLGVLVMLKPSGDGLDAFALLAVAGALLNAGITVSVRMLAATERTDTILIWQGMVMIAALAIPSWLWWVPPDATQWFWLIVLSLFGTAGQWLITRAYQVGEAAALAPLDFSRLLLASFTGFVFFAEIPELSTWIGAGIVVGATLYTTYSPCLQCAKMIINAGIREVVFHTRYTIDDVSTALLHEAGDFRDVLIRPKRSTLGSRAEVDVFRSLRFAHTGRDWTGFPLVAANMDVVGTMQMARALFRHGAMVALHKHYGPEELAAFFREPESANAFFSLGTTEADHDKLARVHAQSPIGKICLDVANGYTEKFVETVKATRDEYPDAVIMAGNVVTGDMTEALILAGADIVKVGIGPGSVCTTRKMTGVGYPQLSAIIECADAAHGLKGLVCGDGGVTVPGDLAKGYGAGADFMMLGGMLAGHDECEGDIRYEERDGEKVPVGMTFYGMSSDTAMKRYSGGVAKYRASEGKTVEVPYRGPVEGTMQELMGGVRSAMTYIGAVRLKEVPKRTTFIMVGSQLNTVFGS
;
A
#
# COMPACT_ATOMS: atom_id res chain seq x y z
N MET A 1 27.40 -27.83 -44.86
CA MET A 1 28.22 -27.54 -46.05
C MET A 1 27.48 -26.47 -46.84
N SER A 2 27.97 -25.27 -47.11
CA SER A 2 29.21 -24.56 -46.74
C SER A 2 28.95 -23.06 -46.95
N GLU A 3 29.66 -22.23 -46.19
CA GLU A 3 29.87 -20.81 -46.45
C GLU A 3 30.50 -20.61 -47.83
N GLU A 4 30.00 -19.67 -48.64
CA GLU A 4 30.75 -18.87 -49.63
C GLU A 4 29.79 -18.01 -50.44
N ARG A 5 29.88 -16.68 -50.28
CA ARG A 5 29.80 -15.65 -51.34
C ARG A 5 29.75 -14.25 -50.73
N GLN A 6 30.91 -13.82 -50.25
CA GLN A 6 31.36 -12.43 -50.40
C GLN A 6 32.35 -12.39 -51.57
N THR A 7 32.47 -11.22 -52.20
CA THR A 7 33.40 -10.82 -53.27
C THR A 7 32.89 -10.96 -54.72
N GLY A 8 32.73 -9.79 -55.34
CA GLY A 8 32.33 -9.55 -56.73
C GLY A 8 32.58 -8.07 -57.03
N ARG A 9 33.87 -7.74 -57.05
CA ARG A 9 34.50 -6.44 -57.25
C ARG A 9 34.47 -6.05 -58.73
N GLU A 10 34.49 -4.74 -58.99
CA GLU A 10 35.29 -4.07 -60.05
C GLU A 10 35.28 -4.69 -61.46
N ASP A 11 34.61 -4.04 -62.41
CA ASP A 11 35.20 -3.55 -63.67
C ASP A 11 34.11 -3.17 -64.66
N ARG A 12 33.92 -1.86 -64.86
CA ARG A 12 33.38 -1.28 -66.10
C ARG A 12 33.65 0.24 -66.11
N LEU A 13 34.88 0.59 -66.46
CA LEU A 13 35.25 1.90 -66.99
C LEU A 13 35.95 1.66 -68.33
N ALA A 14 35.37 2.19 -69.41
CA ALA A 14 36.07 2.81 -70.53
C ALA A 14 35.07 3.15 -71.64
N GLN A 15 34.81 4.45 -71.86
CA GLN A 15 34.87 5.17 -73.13
C GLN A 15 33.95 6.41 -73.11
N GLY A 16 34.51 7.57 -73.47
CA GLY A 16 33.72 8.72 -73.93
C GLY A 16 34.13 10.06 -73.33
N ASP A 17 35.14 10.67 -73.93
CA ASP A 17 35.68 12.02 -73.71
C ASP A 17 34.65 13.14 -74.02
N GLY A 18 34.71 14.24 -73.25
CA GLY A 18 33.81 15.38 -73.34
C GLY A 18 34.04 16.39 -72.21
N SER A 19 35.00 17.29 -72.42
CA SER A 19 35.39 18.40 -71.54
C SER A 19 34.26 19.39 -71.24
N VAL A 20 33.92 19.59 -69.97
CA VAL A 20 33.32 20.82 -69.42
C VAL A 20 33.88 21.05 -68.01
N GLU A 21 34.32 22.28 -67.76
CA GLU A 21 34.97 22.73 -66.52
C GLU A 21 34.11 22.56 -65.25
N ILE A 22 34.81 22.37 -64.14
CA ILE A 22 34.31 22.05 -62.81
C ILE A 22 33.99 23.36 -62.06
N GLU A 23 32.73 23.53 -61.62
CA GLU A 23 32.37 24.29 -60.42
C GLU A 23 31.49 23.44 -59.51
N ALA A 24 31.92 23.29 -58.24
CA ALA A 24 31.24 22.48 -57.23
C ALA A 24 30.08 23.25 -56.58
N PRO A 25 28.93 22.61 -56.27
CA PRO A 25 27.78 23.26 -55.67
C PRO A 25 27.96 23.53 -54.16
N ALA A 26 27.45 24.68 -53.72
CA ALA A 26 27.38 25.11 -52.32
C ALA A 26 26.49 24.19 -51.46
N SER A 27 26.85 24.07 -50.19
CA SER A 27 26.30 23.15 -49.21
C SER A 27 24.83 23.38 -48.86
N ILE A 28 24.14 22.27 -48.58
CA ILE A 28 22.75 22.14 -48.10
C ILE A 28 22.65 22.63 -46.64
N THR A 29 22.97 23.88 -46.40
CA THR A 29 22.83 24.55 -45.09
C THR A 29 21.99 25.82 -45.20
N ASP A 30 21.86 26.40 -46.39
CA ASP A 30 21.21 27.70 -46.56
C ASP A 30 19.73 27.61 -47.02
N THR A 31 19.27 26.44 -47.48
CA THR A 31 17.86 26.25 -47.90
C THR A 31 16.91 25.89 -46.74
N VAL A 32 17.44 25.50 -45.58
CA VAL A 32 16.62 25.16 -44.39
C VAL A 32 16.34 26.40 -43.52
N ALA A 33 17.20 27.44 -43.59
CA ALA A 33 17.03 28.66 -42.80
C ALA A 33 15.88 29.56 -43.29
N ALA A 34 15.53 29.53 -44.58
CA ALA A 34 14.49 30.41 -45.14
C ALA A 34 13.06 29.88 -44.97
N GLY A 35 12.86 28.56 -44.77
CA GLY A 35 11.54 27.96 -44.61
C GLY A 35 10.96 28.04 -43.19
N VAL A 36 11.80 28.25 -42.18
CA VAL A 36 11.39 28.29 -40.77
C VAL A 36 10.95 29.70 -40.33
N ALA A 37 11.33 30.75 -41.05
CA ALA A 37 11.04 32.14 -40.69
C ALA A 37 9.61 32.61 -41.04
N ALA A 38 8.83 31.84 -41.83
CA ALA A 38 7.51 32.27 -42.30
C ALA A 38 6.31 31.71 -41.52
N ALA A 39 6.52 30.82 -40.54
CA ALA A 39 5.43 30.10 -39.85
C ALA A 39 5.23 30.50 -38.37
N THR A 40 5.89 31.53 -37.87
CA THR A 40 5.81 31.95 -36.44
C THR A 40 5.16 33.32 -36.22
N ALA A 41 4.39 33.83 -37.18
CA ALA A 41 3.83 35.19 -37.08
C ALA A 41 2.48 35.30 -36.34
N ASP A 42 1.88 34.20 -35.83
CA ASP A 42 0.51 34.28 -35.28
C ASP A 42 0.24 33.36 -34.07
N ALA A 43 1.14 33.36 -33.08
CA ALA A 43 0.91 32.71 -31.78
C ALA A 43 0.91 33.77 -30.65
N PRO A 44 -0.07 33.77 -29.74
CA PRO A 44 -0.12 34.72 -28.64
C PRO A 44 1.03 34.49 -27.65
N ALA A 45 1.57 35.59 -27.12
CA ALA A 45 2.77 35.62 -26.29
C ALA A 45 2.63 34.74 -25.02
N PRO A 46 3.67 33.96 -24.64
CA PRO A 46 3.70 33.25 -23.38
C PRO A 46 4.15 34.18 -22.25
N ASP A 47 3.24 35.00 -21.72
CA ASP A 47 3.43 35.64 -20.42
C ASP A 47 3.08 34.64 -19.31
N ALA A 48 4.04 33.79 -18.96
CA ALA A 48 4.19 33.19 -17.63
C ALA A 48 5.53 32.45 -17.59
N VAL A 49 6.63 33.21 -17.52
CA VAL A 49 7.89 32.68 -17.00
C VAL A 49 7.59 32.18 -15.59
N VAL A 50 7.57 30.86 -15.41
CA VAL A 50 7.61 30.22 -14.10
C VAL A 50 8.86 30.76 -13.42
N ALA A 51 8.66 31.64 -12.44
CA ALA A 51 9.73 32.12 -11.59
C ALA A 51 10.44 30.90 -11.01
N VAL A 52 11.73 30.76 -11.33
CA VAL A 52 12.61 29.84 -10.63
C VAL A 52 12.57 30.26 -9.18
N GLU A 53 11.89 29.48 -8.34
CA GLU A 53 11.78 29.75 -6.91
C GLU A 53 13.16 29.95 -6.32
N ALA A 54 13.33 31.08 -5.64
CA ALA A 54 14.56 31.42 -4.93
C ALA A 54 14.95 30.27 -4.01
N ARG A 55 16.24 29.89 -4.02
CA ARG A 55 16.79 28.83 -3.17
C ARG A 55 16.25 28.96 -1.73
N PRO A 56 15.49 27.98 -1.21
CA PRO A 56 14.91 28.10 0.11
C PRO A 56 16.01 28.28 1.16
N SER A 57 15.78 29.20 2.10
CA SER A 57 16.66 29.42 3.25
C SER A 57 16.92 28.09 3.99
N GLY A 58 18.06 27.98 4.70
CA GLY A 58 18.47 26.72 5.34
C GLY A 58 17.40 26.06 6.23
N ARG A 59 16.51 26.86 6.84
CA ARG A 59 15.35 26.37 7.60
C ARG A 59 14.26 25.76 6.71
N ALA A 60 13.94 26.39 5.58
CA ALA A 60 12.95 25.89 4.62
C ALA A 60 13.41 24.58 3.95
N ARG A 61 14.73 24.43 3.70
CA ARG A 61 15.32 23.15 3.24
C ARG A 61 15.18 22.03 4.26
N LEU A 62 15.47 22.31 5.54
CA LEU A 62 15.34 21.32 6.61
C LEU A 62 13.89 20.89 6.83
N THR A 63 12.93 21.82 6.78
CA THR A 63 11.51 21.48 6.90
C THR A 63 11.00 20.68 5.70
N HIS A 64 11.46 21.00 4.49
CA HIS A 64 11.13 20.26 3.28
C HIS A 64 11.74 18.85 3.29
N TRP A 65 13.02 18.73 3.65
CA TRP A 65 13.70 17.45 3.82
C TRP A 65 13.04 16.58 4.90
N TRP A 66 12.66 17.17 6.03
CA TRP A 66 11.96 16.47 7.10
C TRP A 66 10.55 16.03 6.69
N GLY A 67 9.86 16.83 5.85
CA GLY A 67 8.57 16.46 5.27
C GLY A 67 8.66 15.28 4.29
N ALA A 68 9.74 15.23 3.49
CA ALA A 68 10.00 14.19 2.50
C ALA A 68 10.67 12.92 3.07
N ALA A 69 11.16 12.95 4.31
CA ALA A 69 11.84 11.82 4.93
C ALA A 69 10.90 10.64 5.22
N SER A 70 11.38 9.42 4.99
CA SER A 70 10.60 8.20 5.22
C SER A 70 10.13 8.10 6.69
N PRO A 71 9.00 7.45 6.97
CA PRO A 71 8.47 7.29 8.33
C PRO A 71 9.50 6.67 9.29
N ASN A 72 10.24 5.66 8.83
CA ASN A 72 11.29 5.02 9.62
C ASN A 72 12.49 5.94 9.87
N LEU A 73 12.91 6.77 8.90
CA LEU A 73 14.01 7.73 9.13
C LEU A 73 13.64 8.79 10.18
N ARG A 74 12.41 9.31 10.13
CA ARG A 74 11.88 10.23 11.14
C ARG A 74 11.80 9.55 12.51
N GLY A 75 11.30 8.32 12.55
CA GLY A 75 11.27 7.49 13.76
C GLY A 75 12.66 7.27 14.35
N SER A 76 13.66 6.94 13.54
CA SER A 76 15.04 6.71 13.94
C SER A 76 15.68 7.96 14.55
N ALA A 77 15.45 9.13 13.95
CA ALA A 77 15.94 10.39 14.48
C ALA A 77 15.32 10.73 15.84
N TYR A 78 14.00 10.54 16.02
CA TYR A 78 13.35 10.68 17.33
C TYR A 78 13.91 9.68 18.36
N MET A 79 14.16 8.44 17.94
CA MET A 79 14.73 7.41 18.81
C MET A 79 16.14 7.80 19.30
N MET A 80 17.04 8.21 18.40
CA MET A 80 18.39 8.66 18.76
C MET A 80 18.38 9.85 19.72
N ALA A 81 17.50 10.82 19.47
CA ALA A 81 17.32 11.96 20.38
C ALA A 81 16.82 11.49 21.76
N ALA A 82 15.87 10.56 21.81
CA ALA A 82 15.37 10.00 23.07
C ALA A 82 16.47 9.32 23.88
N LEU A 83 17.35 8.55 23.24
CA LEU A 83 18.43 7.82 23.92
C LEU A 83 19.44 8.77 24.60
N LEU A 84 19.82 9.87 23.94
CA LEU A 84 20.71 10.89 24.51
C LEU A 84 20.11 11.53 25.76
N VAL A 85 18.82 11.88 25.68
CA VAL A 85 18.08 12.47 26.81
C VAL A 85 17.93 11.47 27.96
N TYR A 86 17.68 10.19 27.64
CA TYR A 86 17.56 9.14 28.64
C TYR A 86 18.86 8.84 29.38
N ALA A 87 20.03 9.00 28.75
CA ALA A 87 21.32 8.79 29.42
C ALA A 87 21.48 9.70 30.65
N VAL A 88 21.12 10.99 30.51
CA VAL A 88 21.13 11.96 31.61
C VAL A 88 20.14 11.56 32.71
N MET A 89 18.92 11.17 32.32
CA MET A 89 17.90 10.73 33.28
C MET A 89 18.35 9.52 34.10
N VAL A 90 18.93 8.50 33.44
CA VAL A 90 19.38 7.27 34.11
C VAL A 90 20.51 7.54 35.10
N GLY A 91 21.48 8.40 34.73
CA GLY A 91 22.54 8.83 35.64
C GLY A 91 21.98 9.53 36.89
N ALA A 92 21.02 10.44 36.71
CA ALA A 92 20.36 11.12 37.83
C ALA A 92 19.58 10.16 38.74
N ILE A 93 18.88 9.17 38.18
CA ILE A 93 18.19 8.13 38.97
C ILE A 93 19.17 7.30 39.78
N LYS A 94 20.30 6.90 39.20
CA LYS A 94 21.32 6.12 39.93
C LYS A 94 21.94 6.92 41.08
N HIS A 95 22.12 8.23 40.90
CA HIS A 95 22.63 9.12 41.95
C HIS A 95 21.63 9.31 43.11
N VAL A 96 20.35 9.53 42.82
CA VAL A 96 19.32 9.84 43.83
C VAL A 96 18.67 8.58 44.44
N GLY A 97 18.58 7.49 43.67
CA GLY A 97 17.84 6.28 44.02
C GLY A 97 18.41 5.48 45.18
N GLY A 98 19.64 5.76 45.62
CA GLY A 98 20.21 5.20 46.84
C GLY A 98 19.74 5.90 48.13
N VAL A 99 19.14 7.10 48.02
CA VAL A 99 18.78 7.96 49.16
C VAL A 99 17.28 8.20 49.24
N ILE A 100 16.62 8.42 48.09
CA ILE A 100 15.18 8.67 48.03
C ILE A 100 14.45 7.39 47.58
N PRO A 101 13.35 6.99 48.25
CA PRO A 101 12.55 5.85 47.83
C PRO A 101 12.06 5.95 46.38
N LEU A 102 12.17 4.85 45.63
CA LEU A 102 11.83 4.81 44.20
C LEU A 102 10.38 5.24 43.92
N VAL A 103 9.43 4.85 44.77
CA VAL A 103 8.01 5.23 44.63
C VAL A 103 7.82 6.75 44.68
N GLN A 104 8.58 7.43 45.53
CA GLN A 104 8.57 8.89 45.66
C GLN A 104 9.19 9.56 44.42
N ILE A 105 10.31 9.04 43.92
CA ILE A 105 10.94 9.52 42.67
C ILE A 105 9.95 9.42 41.51
N LEU A 106 9.29 8.27 41.37
CA LEU A 106 8.32 8.03 40.31
C LEU A 106 7.09 8.96 40.44
N LEU A 107 6.57 9.19 41.64
CA LEU A 107 5.44 10.10 41.84
C LEU A 107 5.80 11.53 41.40
N ILE A 108 6.93 12.06 41.86
CA ILE A 108 7.40 13.41 41.51
C ILE A 108 7.58 13.52 39.99
N ARG A 109 8.16 12.49 39.35
CA ARG A 109 8.32 12.42 37.89
C ARG A 109 6.99 12.54 37.16
N GLN A 110 5.95 11.84 37.59
CA GLN A 110 4.64 11.90 36.91
C GLN A 110 3.95 13.25 37.11
N ILE A 111 4.07 13.86 38.30
CA ILE A 111 3.52 15.20 38.57
C ILE A 111 4.20 16.23 37.66
N VAL A 112 5.53 16.25 37.61
CA VAL A 112 6.29 17.18 36.76
C VAL A 112 5.97 16.94 35.29
N MET A 113 5.90 15.68 34.83
CA MET A 113 5.53 15.34 33.46
C MET A 113 4.15 15.91 33.09
N SER A 114 3.14 15.70 33.94
CA SER A 114 1.79 16.23 33.72
C SER A 114 1.79 17.77 33.66
N LEU A 115 2.51 18.45 34.55
CA LEU A 115 2.61 19.92 34.53
C LEU A 115 3.31 20.46 33.27
N VAL A 116 4.39 19.82 32.84
CA VAL A 116 5.11 20.18 31.61
C VAL A 116 4.21 20.00 30.39
N LEU A 117 3.48 18.89 30.30
CA LEU A 117 2.56 18.65 29.18
C LEU A 117 1.42 19.67 29.13
N LEU A 118 0.91 20.08 30.29
CA LEU A 118 -0.10 21.14 30.38
C LEU A 118 0.44 22.51 29.94
N GLY A 119 1.71 22.81 30.25
CA GLY A 119 2.35 24.07 29.84
C GLY A 119 2.77 24.12 28.36
N VAL A 120 3.16 22.99 27.77
CA VAL A 120 3.68 22.93 26.39
C VAL A 120 2.58 22.65 25.35
N SER A 121 1.49 21.98 25.73
CA SER A 121 0.42 21.62 24.80
C SER A 121 -0.44 22.82 24.41
N ARG A 122 -0.42 23.17 23.12
CA ARG A 122 -1.18 24.31 22.55
C ARG A 122 -2.71 24.09 22.44
N GLY A 123 -3.23 22.93 22.86
CA GLY A 123 -4.64 22.52 22.67
C GLY A 123 -5.56 22.61 23.89
N GLY A 124 -5.04 22.99 25.06
CA GLY A 124 -5.80 22.99 26.32
C GLY A 124 -6.04 21.59 26.91
N LEU A 125 -6.59 21.53 28.14
CA LEU A 125 -6.75 20.30 28.92
C LEU A 125 -7.80 19.33 28.33
N ARG A 126 -8.91 19.85 27.78
CA ARG A 126 -10.04 19.02 27.33
C ARG A 126 -9.69 18.04 26.19
N PRO A 127 -8.98 18.44 25.12
CA PRO A 127 -8.58 17.51 24.06
C PRO A 127 -7.57 16.46 24.52
N MET A 128 -6.79 16.74 25.56
CA MET A 128 -5.80 15.79 26.10
C MET A 128 -6.47 14.68 26.93
N LEU A 129 -7.61 14.96 27.56
CA LEU A 129 -8.31 13.97 28.38
C LEU A 129 -9.22 13.04 27.56
N ARG A 130 -9.64 13.46 26.36
CA ARG A 130 -10.54 12.67 25.51
C ARG A 130 -9.77 11.54 24.82
N THR A 131 -10.08 10.29 25.18
CA THR A 131 -9.57 9.08 24.52
C THR A 131 -10.72 8.20 24.03
N ARG A 132 -10.52 7.50 22.91
CA ARG A 132 -11.45 6.49 22.39
C ARG A 132 -11.17 5.09 22.97
N ARG A 133 -10.03 4.89 23.64
CA ARG A 133 -9.56 3.58 24.12
C ARG A 133 -9.09 3.62 25.59
N PRO A 134 -9.97 3.96 26.54
CA PRO A 134 -9.59 4.14 27.95
C PRO A 134 -8.99 2.86 28.57
N GLY A 135 -9.51 1.68 28.22
CA GLY A 135 -8.97 0.40 28.73
C GLY A 135 -7.50 0.19 28.35
N LEU A 136 -7.13 0.49 27.10
CA LEU A 136 -5.76 0.33 26.62
C LEU A 136 -4.80 1.36 27.24
N GLN A 137 -5.29 2.57 27.53
CA GLN A 137 -4.52 3.58 28.27
C GLN A 137 -4.22 3.12 29.70
N ILE A 138 -5.20 2.53 30.40
CA ILE A 138 -5.00 2.00 31.76
C ILE A 138 -4.01 0.84 31.72
N VAL A 139 -4.21 -0.15 30.85
CA VAL A 139 -3.30 -1.31 30.71
C VAL A 139 -1.87 -0.84 30.44
N ARG A 140 -1.68 0.06 29.47
CA ARG A 140 -0.37 0.65 29.18
C ARG A 140 0.24 1.31 30.42
N SER A 141 -0.54 2.12 31.14
CA SER A 141 -0.03 2.88 32.28
C SER A 141 0.39 1.97 33.44
N THR A 142 -0.34 0.87 33.65
CA THR A 142 0.03 -0.17 34.61
C THR A 142 1.28 -0.94 34.18
N LEU A 143 1.39 -1.28 32.88
CA LEU A 143 2.62 -1.86 32.32
C LEU A 143 3.82 -0.93 32.52
N THR A 144 3.65 0.38 32.26
CA THR A 144 4.68 1.39 32.52
C THR A 144 5.09 1.46 33.97
N LEU A 145 4.14 1.53 34.90
CA LEU A 145 4.45 1.57 36.33
C LEU A 145 5.26 0.34 36.76
N THR A 146 4.80 -0.85 36.37
CA THR A 146 5.45 -2.11 36.73
C THR A 146 6.84 -2.21 36.09
N ALA A 147 6.98 -1.83 34.82
CA ALA A 147 8.27 -1.80 34.12
C ALA A 147 9.27 -0.85 34.78
N MET A 148 8.82 0.33 35.21
CA MET A 148 9.68 1.31 35.89
C MET A 148 10.12 0.82 37.26
N LEU A 149 9.23 0.20 38.04
CA LEU A 149 9.57 -0.39 39.33
C LEU A 149 10.62 -1.51 39.16
N CYS A 150 10.41 -2.44 38.23
CA CYS A 150 11.37 -3.51 37.96
C CYS A 150 12.71 -2.98 37.42
N GLY A 151 12.65 -2.14 36.38
CA GLY A 151 13.83 -1.65 35.67
C GLY A 151 14.70 -0.70 36.48
N PHE A 152 14.09 0.27 37.19
CA PHE A 152 14.88 1.21 38.00
C PHE A 152 15.40 0.58 39.29
N THR A 153 14.67 -0.36 39.89
CA THR A 153 15.22 -1.14 41.02
C THR A 153 16.47 -1.90 40.59
N ALA A 154 16.44 -2.54 39.41
CA ALA A 154 17.64 -3.19 38.88
C ALA A 154 18.78 -2.19 38.64
N VAL A 155 18.52 -1.04 37.98
CA VAL A 155 19.57 -0.02 37.72
C VAL A 155 20.22 0.53 39.00
N ILE A 156 19.48 0.59 40.11
CA ILE A 156 19.99 1.05 41.40
C ILE A 156 20.90 -0.01 42.04
N GLN A 157 20.54 -1.30 41.91
CA GLN A 157 21.15 -2.39 42.68
C GLN A 157 22.28 -3.13 41.95
N ILE A 158 22.29 -3.11 40.61
CA ILE A 158 23.34 -3.74 39.80
C ILE A 158 24.10 -2.69 38.95
N PRO A 159 25.34 -2.97 38.51
CA PRO A 159 26.12 -2.09 37.65
C PRO A 159 25.32 -1.60 36.43
N LEU A 160 25.53 -0.35 36.02
CA LEU A 160 24.67 0.29 35.01
C LEU A 160 24.80 -0.40 33.66
N ALA A 161 26.03 -0.80 33.30
CA ALA A 161 26.31 -1.54 32.09
C ALA A 161 25.59 -2.90 32.07
N GLN A 162 25.55 -3.60 33.20
CA GLN A 162 24.89 -4.91 33.33
C GLN A 162 23.36 -4.77 33.25
N ALA A 163 22.76 -3.80 33.97
CA ALA A 163 21.32 -3.53 33.91
C ALA A 163 20.87 -3.16 32.49
N THR A 164 21.67 -2.33 31.80
CA THR A 164 21.40 -1.91 30.42
C THR A 164 21.51 -3.08 29.45
N ALA A 165 22.52 -3.94 29.64
CA ALA A 165 22.71 -5.15 28.83
C ALA A 165 21.50 -6.09 28.93
N ILE A 166 21.05 -6.39 30.15
CA ILE A 166 19.86 -7.23 30.37
C ILE A 166 18.62 -6.60 29.74
N GLY A 167 18.48 -5.28 29.86
CA GLY A 167 17.38 -4.51 29.26
C GLY A 167 17.24 -4.69 27.74
N PHE A 168 18.31 -5.03 27.02
CA PHE A 168 18.23 -5.28 25.58
C PHE A 168 17.46 -6.53 25.18
N SER A 169 17.19 -7.44 26.11
CA SER A 169 16.22 -8.51 25.89
C SER A 169 14.85 -7.97 25.43
N GLN A 170 14.54 -6.69 25.71
CA GLN A 170 13.38 -5.98 25.20
C GLN A 170 13.31 -6.02 23.66
N VAL A 171 14.42 -5.96 22.93
CA VAL A 171 14.42 -5.97 21.46
C VAL A 171 13.84 -7.29 20.93
N LEU A 172 14.21 -8.41 21.57
CA LEU A 172 13.66 -9.73 21.27
C LEU A 172 12.16 -9.77 21.58
N PHE A 173 11.77 -9.31 22.76
CA PHE A 173 10.37 -9.30 23.17
C PHE A 173 9.50 -8.38 22.30
N VAL A 174 9.98 -7.21 21.90
CA VAL A 174 9.28 -6.28 20.99
C VAL A 174 9.10 -6.93 19.63
N THR A 175 10.13 -7.59 19.10
CA THR A 175 10.04 -8.28 17.79
C THR A 175 8.97 -9.38 17.84
N ILE A 176 8.98 -10.21 18.89
CA ILE A 176 7.97 -11.27 19.09
C ILE A 176 6.58 -10.67 19.27
N ALA A 177 6.44 -9.67 20.14
CA ALA A 177 5.16 -9.06 20.45
C ALA A 177 4.57 -8.29 19.26
N ALA A 178 5.41 -7.71 18.40
CA ALA A 178 4.99 -7.10 17.14
C ALA A 178 4.42 -8.13 16.16
N VAL A 179 5.03 -9.32 16.05
CA VAL A 179 4.49 -10.41 15.22
C VAL A 179 3.15 -10.91 15.76
N ILE A 180 3.02 -11.11 17.08
CA ILE A 180 1.82 -11.71 17.67
C ILE A 180 0.66 -10.71 17.73
N VAL A 181 0.92 -9.49 18.19
CA VAL A 181 -0.13 -8.50 18.52
C VAL A 181 -0.37 -7.53 17.38
N LEU A 182 0.70 -7.05 16.72
CA LEU A 182 0.59 -6.11 15.60
C LEU A 182 0.48 -6.82 14.24
N LYS A 183 0.68 -8.15 14.20
CA LYS A 183 0.72 -8.95 12.97
C LYS A 183 1.75 -8.44 11.95
N GLU A 184 2.83 -7.82 12.43
CA GLU A 184 3.94 -7.37 11.58
C GLU A 184 4.68 -8.58 10.98
N VAL A 185 5.03 -8.53 9.69
CA VAL A 185 5.79 -9.59 9.02
C VAL A 185 7.28 -9.33 9.21
N VAL A 186 7.96 -10.20 9.96
CA VAL A 186 9.41 -10.12 10.21
C VAL A 186 10.15 -11.16 9.39
N ASP A 187 11.12 -10.73 8.59
CA ASP A 187 11.90 -11.62 7.73
C ASP A 187 12.96 -12.44 8.49
N ALA A 188 13.48 -13.47 7.83
CA ALA A 188 14.47 -14.38 8.41
C ALA A 188 15.78 -13.68 8.83
N ARG A 189 16.18 -12.60 8.15
CA ARG A 189 17.41 -11.87 8.46
C ARG A 189 17.26 -11.07 9.76
N ARG A 190 16.11 -10.43 9.94
CA ARG A 190 15.72 -9.74 11.19
C ARG A 190 15.65 -10.73 12.34
N TRP A 191 15.07 -11.91 12.14
CA TRP A 191 15.10 -12.98 13.15
C TRP A 191 16.51 -13.41 13.54
N ILE A 192 17.38 -13.66 12.55
CA ILE A 192 18.77 -14.03 12.79
C ILE A 192 19.49 -12.93 13.58
N ALA A 193 19.31 -11.67 13.19
CA ALA A 193 19.94 -10.55 13.86
C ALA A 193 19.45 -10.34 15.29
N THR A 194 18.14 -10.48 15.53
CA THR A 194 17.57 -10.42 16.88
C THR A 194 18.12 -11.54 17.77
N VAL A 195 18.26 -12.76 17.23
CA VAL A 195 18.87 -13.89 17.96
C VAL A 195 20.35 -13.64 18.25
N ILE A 196 21.13 -13.16 17.27
CA ILE A 196 22.55 -12.82 17.47
C ILE A 196 22.71 -11.69 18.49
N GLY A 197 21.87 -10.65 18.42
CA GLY A 197 21.86 -9.56 19.40
C GLY A 197 21.57 -10.07 20.80
N PHE A 198 20.62 -11.00 20.96
CA PHE A 198 20.34 -11.64 22.23
C PHE A 198 21.50 -12.51 22.74
N LEU A 199 22.19 -13.26 21.87
CA LEU A 199 23.40 -13.99 22.24
C LEU A 199 24.52 -13.05 22.73
N GLY A 200 24.67 -11.89 22.11
CA GLY A 200 25.60 -10.85 22.59
C GLY A 200 25.28 -10.39 24.01
N VAL A 201 24.00 -10.25 24.36
CA VAL A 201 23.55 -9.96 25.73
C VAL A 201 23.93 -11.07 26.71
N LEU A 202 23.78 -12.35 26.33
CA LEU A 202 24.18 -13.49 27.17
C LEU A 202 25.70 -13.52 27.43
N VAL A 203 26.52 -13.15 26.44
CA VAL A 203 27.97 -13.03 26.60
C VAL A 203 28.33 -11.95 27.62
N MET A 204 27.60 -10.83 27.64
CA MET A 204 27.81 -9.75 28.62
C MET A 204 27.39 -10.18 30.03
N LEU A 205 26.32 -10.97 30.13
CA LEU A 205 25.78 -11.44 31.39
C LEU A 205 26.68 -12.43 32.12
N LYS A 206 27.55 -13.16 31.39
CA LYS A 206 28.39 -14.25 31.94
C LYS A 206 27.65 -15.04 33.03
N PRO A 207 26.57 -15.78 32.68
CA PRO A 207 25.81 -16.52 33.68
C PRO A 207 26.75 -17.47 34.42
N SER A 208 27.07 -17.17 35.67
CA SER A 208 27.83 -18.04 36.56
C SER A 208 26.98 -19.24 36.96
N GLY A 209 27.61 -20.35 37.33
CA GLY A 209 26.91 -21.55 37.83
C GLY A 209 26.10 -21.31 39.11
N ASP A 210 26.34 -20.20 39.80
CA ASP A 210 25.60 -19.77 40.99
C ASP A 210 24.32 -18.99 40.63
N GLY A 211 23.37 -19.64 39.97
CA GLY A 211 22.00 -19.12 39.78
C GLY A 211 21.86 -17.76 39.09
N LEU A 212 20.62 -17.28 38.94
CA LEU A 212 20.34 -15.93 38.43
C LEU A 212 20.10 -14.99 39.61
N ASP A 213 20.86 -13.89 39.66
CA ASP A 213 20.62 -12.80 40.62
C ASP A 213 19.18 -12.26 40.51
N ALA A 214 18.52 -12.07 41.65
CA ALA A 214 17.12 -11.63 41.71
C ALA A 214 16.92 -10.27 41.02
N PHE A 215 17.90 -9.37 41.08
CA PHE A 215 17.85 -8.07 40.41
C PHE A 215 18.02 -8.18 38.90
N ALA A 216 18.78 -9.17 38.42
CA ALA A 216 18.88 -9.46 36.99
C ALA A 216 17.54 -9.98 36.42
N LEU A 217 16.82 -10.83 37.17
CA LEU A 217 15.48 -11.28 36.79
C LEU A 217 14.48 -10.11 36.72
N LEU A 218 14.56 -9.16 37.65
CA LEU A 218 13.75 -7.93 37.60
C LEU A 218 14.05 -7.10 36.34
N ALA A 219 15.31 -7.01 35.92
CA ALA A 219 15.66 -6.33 34.67
C ALA A 219 15.05 -7.02 33.43
N VAL A 220 15.06 -8.36 33.37
CA VAL A 220 14.39 -9.12 32.29
C VAL A 220 12.88 -8.90 32.30
N ALA A 221 12.25 -8.97 33.48
CA ALA A 221 10.82 -8.69 33.62
C ALA A 221 10.47 -7.27 33.16
N GLY A 222 11.29 -6.28 33.54
CA GLY A 222 11.18 -4.91 33.05
C GLY A 222 11.29 -4.80 31.54
N ALA A 223 12.21 -5.53 30.91
CA ALA A 223 12.37 -5.57 29.46
C ALA A 223 11.15 -6.16 28.73
N LEU A 224 10.56 -7.23 29.25
CA LEU A 224 9.31 -7.82 28.73
C LEU A 224 8.13 -6.84 28.84
N LEU A 225 7.97 -6.19 30.00
CA LEU A 225 6.91 -5.21 30.20
C LEU A 225 7.08 -4.00 29.28
N ASN A 226 8.32 -3.53 29.04
CA ASN A 226 8.60 -2.48 28.08
C ASN A 226 8.22 -2.88 26.64
N ALA A 227 8.34 -4.15 26.26
CA ALA A 227 7.84 -4.60 24.97
C ALA A 227 6.31 -4.46 24.85
N GLY A 228 5.58 -4.80 25.92
CA GLY A 228 4.13 -4.56 26.01
C GLY A 228 3.78 -3.06 25.92
N ILE A 229 4.58 -2.19 26.55
CA ILE A 229 4.41 -0.73 26.42
C ILE A 229 4.58 -0.31 24.95
N THR A 230 5.66 -0.73 24.28
CA THR A 230 5.92 -0.40 22.86
C THR A 230 4.76 -0.82 21.96
N VAL A 231 4.24 -2.04 22.12
CA VAL A 231 3.07 -2.52 21.37
C VAL A 231 1.82 -1.69 21.67
N SER A 232 1.56 -1.38 22.94
CA SER A 232 0.41 -0.53 23.31
C SER A 232 0.52 0.88 22.71
N VAL A 233 1.73 1.46 22.60
CA VAL A 233 1.97 2.74 21.92
C VAL A 233 1.53 2.64 20.46
N ARG A 234 1.93 1.58 19.76
CA ARG A 234 1.59 1.36 18.35
C ARG A 234 0.09 1.22 18.14
N MET A 235 -0.59 0.46 19.01
CA MET A 235 -2.04 0.32 18.96
C MET A 235 -2.78 1.64 19.23
N LEU A 236 -2.23 2.52 20.08
CA LEU A 236 -2.78 3.85 20.36
C LEU A 236 -2.40 4.90 19.29
N ALA A 237 -1.29 4.70 18.57
CA ALA A 237 -0.78 5.63 17.56
C ALA A 237 -1.77 5.92 16.44
N ALA A 238 -2.59 4.94 16.06
CA ALA A 238 -3.60 5.08 15.02
C ALA A 238 -4.77 6.00 15.41
N THR A 239 -4.99 6.24 16.71
CA THR A 239 -6.21 6.90 17.21
C THR A 239 -5.95 8.06 18.16
N GLU A 240 -4.76 8.16 18.76
CA GLU A 240 -4.48 9.05 19.89
C GLU A 240 -3.23 9.92 19.67
N ARG A 241 -3.28 11.15 20.18
CA ARG A 241 -2.14 12.06 20.20
C ARG A 241 -1.11 11.65 21.27
N THR A 242 0.16 12.00 21.05
CA THR A 242 1.25 11.76 22.03
C THR A 242 0.90 12.36 23.41
N ASP A 243 0.38 13.58 23.43
CA ASP A 243 0.07 14.30 24.67
C ASP A 243 -1.07 13.62 25.46
N THR A 244 -2.07 13.07 24.75
CA THR A 244 -3.19 12.30 25.34
C THR A 244 -2.70 11.00 25.97
N ILE A 245 -1.81 10.30 25.29
CA ILE A 245 -1.21 9.07 25.80
C ILE A 245 -0.44 9.32 27.11
N LEU A 246 0.38 10.38 27.15
CA LEU A 246 1.21 10.67 28.30
C LEU A 246 0.43 11.24 29.49
N ILE A 247 -0.62 12.05 29.25
CA ILE A 247 -1.42 12.58 30.35
C ILE A 247 -2.21 11.47 31.07
N TRP A 248 -2.73 10.49 30.31
CA TRP A 248 -3.40 9.32 30.88
C TRP A 248 -2.45 8.48 31.73
N GLN A 249 -1.22 8.29 31.26
CA GLN A 249 -0.17 7.67 32.05
C GLN A 249 0.11 8.42 33.35
N GLY A 250 0.27 9.74 33.28
CA GLY A 250 0.47 10.58 34.45
C GLY A 250 -0.66 10.40 35.48
N MET A 251 -1.92 10.49 35.05
CA MET A 251 -3.08 10.34 35.94
C MET A 251 -3.13 8.98 36.63
N VAL A 252 -3.01 7.89 35.87
CA VAL A 252 -3.08 6.52 36.42
C VAL A 252 -1.93 6.27 37.38
N MET A 253 -0.71 6.69 37.02
CA MET A 253 0.46 6.47 37.86
C MET A 253 0.48 7.34 39.12
N ILE A 254 0.02 8.60 39.04
CA ILE A 254 -0.12 9.46 40.22
C ILE A 254 -1.13 8.84 41.20
N ALA A 255 -2.28 8.38 40.70
CA ALA A 255 -3.28 7.72 41.54
C ALA A 255 -2.73 6.46 42.23
N ALA A 256 -1.95 5.65 41.50
CA ALA A 256 -1.35 4.43 42.05
C ALA A 256 -0.21 4.69 43.05
N LEU A 257 0.58 5.74 42.84
CA LEU A 257 1.79 6.02 43.63
C LEU A 257 1.56 6.99 44.80
N ALA A 258 0.45 7.73 44.84
CA ALA A 258 0.17 8.71 45.88
C ALA A 258 0.18 8.10 47.29
N ILE A 259 -0.53 6.99 47.50
CA ILE A 259 -0.64 6.33 48.81
C ILE A 259 0.73 5.73 49.24
N PRO A 260 1.40 4.89 48.42
CA PRO A 260 2.73 4.37 48.79
C PRO A 260 3.77 5.46 49.08
N SER A 261 3.78 6.54 48.29
CA SER A 261 4.74 7.62 48.48
C SER A 261 4.45 8.42 49.74
N TRP A 262 3.18 8.56 50.14
CA TRP A 262 2.83 9.21 51.40
C TRP A 262 3.28 8.40 52.62
N LEU A 263 3.15 7.07 52.55
CA LEU A 263 3.57 6.16 53.63
C LEU A 263 5.09 6.09 53.81
N TRP A 264 5.86 6.21 52.72
CA TRP A 264 7.33 6.12 52.74
C TRP A 264 8.01 7.43 52.33
N TRP A 265 7.40 8.57 52.67
CA TRP A 265 7.94 9.87 52.27
C TRP A 265 9.24 10.23 53.00
N VAL A 266 10.31 10.51 52.26
CA VAL A 266 11.56 11.04 52.79
C VAL A 266 11.72 12.49 52.29
N PRO A 267 11.81 13.50 53.17
CA PRO A 267 11.88 14.90 52.75
C PRO A 267 13.19 15.18 51.99
N PRO A 268 13.13 15.60 50.71
CA PRO A 268 14.34 15.85 49.95
C PRO A 268 15.02 17.16 50.34
N ASP A 269 16.35 17.18 50.37
CA ASP A 269 17.16 18.40 50.49
C ASP A 269 17.19 19.20 49.17
N ALA A 270 17.82 20.39 49.17
CA ALA A 270 17.85 21.28 48.00
C ALA A 270 18.57 20.65 46.79
N THR A 271 19.62 19.86 47.03
CA THR A 271 20.38 19.17 45.98
C THR A 271 19.58 17.99 45.41
N GLN A 272 18.88 17.26 46.26
CA GLN A 272 17.99 16.18 45.87
C GLN A 272 16.80 16.72 45.07
N TRP A 273 16.22 17.86 45.45
CA TRP A 273 15.18 18.54 44.66
C TRP A 273 15.67 18.93 43.27
N PHE A 274 16.89 19.46 43.17
CA PHE A 274 17.50 19.77 41.89
C PHE A 274 17.56 18.53 40.98
N TRP A 275 18.10 17.42 41.49
CA TRP A 275 18.18 16.18 40.71
C TRP A 275 16.82 15.55 40.38
N LEU A 276 15.85 15.63 41.30
CA LEU A 276 14.46 15.19 41.08
C LEU A 276 13.79 15.98 39.95
N ILE A 277 14.07 17.28 39.83
CA ILE A 277 13.55 18.10 38.72
C ILE A 277 14.27 17.75 37.42
N VAL A 278 15.60 17.68 37.43
CA VAL A 278 16.41 17.33 36.25
C VAL A 278 15.98 15.98 35.68
N LEU A 279 15.89 14.93 36.52
CA LEU A 279 15.47 13.61 36.05
C LEU A 279 14.05 13.62 35.50
N SER A 280 13.16 14.44 36.06
CA SER A 280 11.76 14.51 35.63
C SER A 280 11.60 15.23 34.28
N LEU A 281 12.35 16.31 34.06
CA LEU A 281 12.35 17.04 32.79
C LEU A 281 12.94 16.20 31.65
N PHE A 282 14.13 15.63 31.85
CA PHE A 282 14.76 14.75 30.85
C PHE A 282 13.95 13.47 30.66
N GLY A 283 13.42 12.89 31.74
CA GLY A 283 12.54 11.73 31.66
C GLY A 283 11.26 12.00 30.86
N THR A 284 10.68 13.21 30.98
CA THR A 284 9.51 13.64 30.21
C THR A 284 9.85 13.82 28.73
N ALA A 285 10.94 14.53 28.43
CA ALA A 285 11.39 14.76 27.06
C ALA A 285 11.72 13.43 26.36
N GLY A 286 12.45 12.53 27.03
CA GLY A 286 12.78 11.21 26.49
C GLY A 286 11.52 10.37 26.22
N GLN A 287 10.55 10.40 27.15
CA GLN A 287 9.31 9.66 27.00
C GLN A 287 8.39 10.20 25.90
N TRP A 288 8.40 11.52 25.68
CA TRP A 288 7.71 12.14 24.55
C TRP A 288 8.36 11.75 23.22
N LEU A 289 9.69 11.86 23.12
CA LEU A 289 10.44 11.52 21.92
C LEU A 289 10.29 10.04 21.54
N ILE A 290 10.40 9.11 22.50
CA ILE A 290 10.26 7.67 22.22
C ILE A 290 8.82 7.30 21.84
N THR A 291 7.82 7.91 22.48
CA THR A 291 6.41 7.71 22.10
C THR A 291 6.18 8.22 20.68
N ARG A 292 6.76 9.37 20.31
CA ARG A 292 6.66 9.91 18.95
C ARG A 292 7.40 9.04 17.93
N ALA A 293 8.56 8.49 18.28
CA ALA A 293 9.33 7.58 17.43
C ALA A 293 8.47 6.38 17.01
N TYR A 294 7.85 5.68 17.98
CA TYR A 294 7.00 4.52 17.73
C TYR A 294 5.64 4.86 17.09
N GLN A 295 5.18 6.11 17.15
CA GLN A 295 3.99 6.54 16.41
C GLN A 295 4.26 6.73 14.91
N VAL A 296 5.50 7.06 14.53
CA VAL A 296 5.86 7.40 13.14
C VAL A 296 6.56 6.24 12.44
N GLY A 297 7.40 5.47 13.14
CA GLY A 297 8.12 4.32 12.56
C GLY A 297 7.56 2.95 12.99
N GLU A 298 7.95 1.92 12.25
CA GLU A 298 7.66 0.51 12.58
C GLU A 298 8.41 0.06 13.83
N ALA A 299 7.75 -0.70 14.72
CA ALA A 299 8.36 -1.14 15.97
C ALA A 299 9.56 -2.06 15.73
N ALA A 300 9.43 -3.04 14.83
CA ALA A 300 10.52 -3.95 14.49
C ALA A 300 11.71 -3.27 13.79
N ALA A 301 11.49 -2.15 13.10
CA ALA A 301 12.56 -1.39 12.44
C ALA A 301 13.31 -0.48 13.43
N LEU A 302 12.61 0.09 14.41
CA LEU A 302 13.20 0.97 15.42
C LEU A 302 13.83 0.20 16.58
N ALA A 303 13.35 -1.01 16.92
CA ALA A 303 13.81 -1.77 18.08
C ALA A 303 15.34 -1.99 18.12
N PRO A 304 16.05 -2.30 17.02
CA PRO A 304 17.50 -2.46 17.05
C PRO A 304 18.24 -1.17 17.45
N LEU A 305 17.66 0.00 17.25
CA LEU A 305 18.30 1.26 17.63
C LEU A 305 18.49 1.40 19.15
N ASP A 306 17.70 0.68 19.95
CA ASP A 306 17.86 0.68 21.41
C ASP A 306 19.26 0.20 21.82
N PHE A 307 19.91 -0.66 21.03
CA PHE A 307 21.27 -1.13 21.28
C PHE A 307 22.31 -0.01 21.34
N SER A 308 22.08 1.13 20.67
CA SER A 308 22.93 2.33 20.77
C SER A 308 22.99 2.91 22.19
N ARG A 309 22.00 2.58 23.03
CA ARG A 309 21.99 2.93 24.46
C ARG A 309 23.16 2.32 25.22
N LEU A 310 23.72 1.20 24.75
CA LEU A 310 24.83 0.53 25.41
C LEU A 310 26.09 1.40 25.40
N LEU A 311 26.37 2.01 24.25
CA LEU A 311 27.53 2.90 24.09
C LEU A 311 27.43 4.08 25.05
N LEU A 312 26.23 4.66 25.17
CA LEU A 312 25.95 5.76 26.10
C LEU A 312 26.02 5.33 27.56
N ALA A 313 25.46 4.16 27.90
CA ALA A 313 25.45 3.63 29.26
C ALA A 313 26.86 3.25 29.73
N SER A 314 27.67 2.61 28.88
CA SER A 314 29.08 2.30 29.17
C SER A 314 29.90 3.58 29.35
N PHE A 315 29.68 4.60 28.50
CA PHE A 315 30.34 5.90 28.65
C PHE A 315 29.94 6.59 29.96
N THR A 316 28.64 6.59 30.30
CA THR A 316 28.15 7.21 31.54
C THR A 316 28.62 6.45 32.78
N GLY A 317 28.62 5.10 32.74
CA GLY A 317 29.15 4.23 33.81
C GLY A 317 30.62 4.51 34.09
N PHE A 318 31.43 4.61 33.04
CA PHE A 318 32.85 4.92 33.16
C PHE A 318 33.11 6.33 33.71
N VAL A 319 32.46 7.36 33.13
CA VAL A 319 32.73 8.77 33.48
C VAL A 319 32.21 9.14 34.86
N PHE A 320 31.01 8.69 35.24
CA PHE A 320 30.33 9.16 36.46
C PHE A 320 30.41 8.18 37.63
N PHE A 321 30.66 6.89 37.37
CA PHE A 321 30.61 5.85 38.39
C PHE A 321 31.92 5.05 38.49
N ALA A 322 32.95 5.40 37.71
CA ALA A 322 34.23 4.69 37.63
C ALA A 322 34.08 3.16 37.39
N GLU A 323 32.99 2.76 36.74
CA GLU A 323 32.73 1.37 36.37
C GLU A 323 33.61 1.02 35.16
N ILE A 324 34.64 0.17 35.35
CA ILE A 324 35.48 -0.33 34.25
C ILE A 324 34.79 -1.53 33.60
N PRO A 325 34.35 -1.44 32.33
CA PRO A 325 33.68 -2.56 31.68
C PRO A 325 34.67 -3.71 31.42
N GLU A 326 34.29 -4.93 31.79
CA GLU A 326 35.07 -6.14 31.50
C GLU A 326 35.18 -6.42 29.99
N LEU A 327 36.17 -7.24 29.60
CA LEU A 327 36.36 -7.65 28.20
C LEU A 327 35.12 -8.32 27.59
N SER A 328 34.35 -9.09 28.36
CA SER A 328 33.08 -9.69 27.91
C SER A 328 32.00 -8.66 27.59
N THR A 329 31.98 -7.54 28.33
CA THR A 329 31.08 -6.42 28.08
C THR A 329 31.39 -5.79 26.71
N TRP A 330 32.68 -5.63 26.38
CA TRP A 330 33.10 -5.13 25.07
C TRP A 330 32.81 -6.10 23.92
N ILE A 331 33.06 -7.40 24.12
CA ILE A 331 32.79 -8.43 23.11
C ILE A 331 31.27 -8.51 22.84
N GLY A 332 30.46 -8.62 23.88
CA GLY A 332 29.01 -8.68 23.74
C GLY A 332 28.42 -7.40 23.17
N ALA A 333 28.95 -6.22 23.56
CA ALA A 333 28.60 -4.95 22.93
C ALA A 333 28.91 -4.93 21.42
N GLY A 334 30.07 -5.46 21.02
CA GLY A 334 30.44 -5.58 19.61
C GLY A 334 29.50 -6.48 18.81
N ILE A 335 29.09 -7.62 19.37
CA ILE A 335 28.11 -8.54 18.76
C ILE A 335 26.76 -7.85 18.60
N VAL A 336 26.30 -7.18 19.65
CA VAL A 336 25.04 -6.43 19.68
C VAL A 336 25.05 -5.32 18.64
N VAL A 337 26.08 -4.45 18.63
CA VAL A 337 26.22 -3.38 17.65
C VAL A 337 26.33 -3.92 16.23
N GLY A 338 27.03 -5.05 16.03
CA GLY A 338 27.11 -5.74 14.75
C GLY A 338 25.74 -6.22 14.25
N ALA A 339 24.92 -6.82 15.13
CA ALA A 339 23.56 -7.21 14.82
C ALA A 339 22.65 -6.01 14.52
N THR A 340 22.80 -4.91 15.27
CA THR A 340 22.10 -3.64 15.01
C THR A 340 22.46 -3.05 13.67
N LEU A 341 23.75 -2.93 13.37
CA LEU A 341 24.23 -2.43 12.09
C LEU A 341 23.75 -3.36 10.97
N TYR A 342 23.81 -4.68 11.16
CA TYR A 342 23.28 -5.62 10.17
C TYR A 342 21.78 -5.43 9.91
N THR A 343 20.94 -5.24 10.94
CA THR A 343 19.50 -4.92 10.73
C THR A 343 19.26 -3.55 10.11
N THR A 344 20.07 -2.55 10.48
CA THR A 344 19.94 -1.15 10.01
C THR A 344 20.43 -0.99 8.57
N TYR A 345 21.47 -1.74 8.19
CA TYR A 345 22.04 -1.80 6.84
C TYR A 345 21.39 -2.87 5.96
N SER A 346 20.62 -3.80 6.54
CA SER A 346 19.76 -4.68 5.76
C SER A 346 18.62 -3.85 5.17
N PRO A 347 18.34 -3.94 3.86
CA PRO A 347 17.28 -3.16 3.25
C PRO A 347 15.96 -3.45 3.96
N CYS A 348 15.12 -2.43 4.11
CA CYS A 348 13.76 -2.67 4.58
C CYS A 348 13.08 -3.67 3.63
N LEU A 349 12.21 -4.53 4.16
CA LEU A 349 11.57 -5.56 3.36
C LEU A 349 10.85 -4.99 2.14
N GLN A 350 10.32 -3.77 2.28
CA GLN A 350 9.72 -2.97 1.21
C GLN A 350 10.75 -2.52 0.16
N CYS A 351 11.95 -2.05 0.54
CA CYS A 351 13.00 -1.66 -0.40
C CYS A 351 13.57 -2.87 -1.15
N ALA A 352 13.78 -4.00 -0.46
CA ALA A 352 14.22 -5.24 -1.11
C ALA A 352 13.15 -5.78 -2.06
N LYS A 353 11.87 -5.76 -1.66
CA LYS A 353 10.74 -6.09 -2.54
C LYS A 353 10.64 -5.13 -3.72
N MET A 354 10.79 -3.83 -3.53
CA MET A 354 10.82 -2.83 -4.62
C MET A 354 11.96 -3.08 -5.60
N ILE A 355 13.18 -3.34 -5.11
CA ILE A 355 14.38 -3.60 -5.94
C ILE A 355 14.24 -4.91 -6.73
N ILE A 356 13.69 -5.95 -6.10
CA ILE A 356 13.42 -7.25 -6.73
C ILE A 356 12.26 -7.13 -7.73
N ASN A 357 11.20 -6.39 -7.40
CA ASN A 357 10.07 -6.11 -8.28
C ASN A 357 10.47 -5.19 -9.45
N ALA A 358 11.47 -4.32 -9.28
CA ALA A 358 12.12 -3.54 -10.34
C ALA A 358 13.02 -4.40 -11.25
N GLY A 359 13.10 -5.72 -11.04
CA GLY A 359 13.75 -6.67 -11.95
C GLY A 359 15.25 -6.86 -11.73
N ILE A 360 15.82 -6.33 -10.64
CA ILE A 360 17.22 -6.58 -10.27
C ILE A 360 17.31 -7.96 -9.61
N ARG A 361 17.93 -8.91 -10.32
CA ARG A 361 18.04 -10.32 -9.90
C ARG A 361 19.05 -10.55 -8.79
N GLU A 362 20.03 -9.65 -8.65
CA GLU A 362 21.11 -9.78 -7.67
C GLU A 362 21.40 -8.41 -7.04
N VAL A 363 21.18 -8.31 -5.73
CA VAL A 363 21.39 -7.08 -4.96
C VAL A 363 22.83 -7.05 -4.46
N VAL A 364 23.65 -6.24 -5.11
CA VAL A 364 25.05 -5.92 -4.77
C VAL A 364 25.07 -4.71 -3.85
N PHE A 365 25.51 -4.93 -2.61
CA PHE A 365 25.50 -3.92 -1.56
C PHE A 365 26.57 -2.84 -1.82
N HIS A 366 26.31 -1.60 -1.37
CA HIS A 366 27.15 -0.41 -1.56
C HIS A 366 27.29 0.15 -2.98
N THR A 367 26.59 -0.42 -3.96
CA THR A 367 26.36 0.23 -5.24
C THR A 367 25.24 1.26 -5.09
N ARG A 368 25.45 2.51 -5.53
CA ARG A 368 24.32 3.42 -5.76
C ARG A 368 23.55 2.88 -6.95
N TYR A 369 22.48 2.14 -6.66
CA TYR A 369 21.42 1.97 -7.63
C TYR A 369 20.81 3.35 -7.82
N THR A 370 21.02 3.96 -8.98
CA THR A 370 20.20 5.08 -9.41
C THR A 370 18.81 4.53 -9.70
N ILE A 371 18.07 4.25 -8.63
CA ILE A 371 16.62 4.36 -8.66
C ILE A 371 16.45 5.86 -8.50
N ASP A 372 16.40 6.56 -9.62
CA ASP A 372 16.00 7.95 -9.61
C ASP A 372 14.66 8.07 -8.86
N ASP A 373 14.42 9.22 -8.23
CA ASP A 373 13.12 9.52 -7.62
C ASP A 373 11.98 9.29 -8.63
N VAL A 374 12.31 9.40 -9.91
CA VAL A 374 11.52 9.02 -11.07
C VAL A 374 11.20 7.52 -11.10
N SER A 375 12.11 6.55 -10.91
CA SER A 375 11.78 5.11 -10.90
C SER A 375 10.90 4.66 -9.72
N THR A 376 11.04 5.28 -8.55
CA THR A 376 10.16 4.99 -7.40
C THR A 376 8.80 5.70 -7.55
N ALA A 377 8.79 6.91 -8.10
CA ALA A 377 7.56 7.58 -8.52
C ALA A 377 6.88 6.86 -9.69
N LEU A 378 7.63 6.28 -10.64
CA LEU A 378 7.15 5.52 -11.80
C LEU A 378 6.63 4.13 -11.43
N LEU A 379 7.10 3.54 -10.33
CA LEU A 379 6.48 2.33 -9.76
C LEU A 379 5.09 2.64 -9.16
N HIS A 380 4.86 3.88 -8.69
CA HIS A 380 3.53 4.40 -8.34
C HIS A 380 2.78 4.99 -9.56
N GLU A 381 3.48 5.42 -10.61
CA GLU A 381 2.97 5.99 -11.86
C GLU A 381 3.20 5.05 -13.05
N ALA A 382 2.80 3.77 -12.93
CA ALA A 382 2.69 2.89 -14.10
C ALA A 382 1.73 3.47 -15.16
N GLY A 383 0.85 4.40 -14.76
CA GLY A 383 -0.02 5.16 -15.63
C GLY A 383 -1.28 4.38 -15.98
N ASP A 384 -1.85 4.69 -17.14
CA ASP A 384 -2.90 3.90 -17.78
C ASP A 384 -2.26 2.80 -18.66
N PHE A 385 -3.07 1.87 -19.19
CA PHE A 385 -2.55 0.77 -20.01
C PHE A 385 -1.67 1.20 -21.19
N ARG A 386 -1.93 2.39 -21.76
CA ARG A 386 -1.20 2.93 -22.91
C ARG A 386 0.23 3.35 -22.61
N ASP A 387 0.54 3.59 -21.34
CA ASP A 387 1.82 4.15 -20.93
C ASP A 387 2.88 3.05 -20.78
N VAL A 388 2.50 1.77 -20.97
CA VAL A 388 3.41 0.62 -20.85
C VAL A 388 3.27 -0.41 -21.98
N LEU A 389 4.37 -1.16 -22.18
CA LEU A 389 4.40 -2.45 -22.89
C LEU A 389 4.90 -3.57 -21.98
N ILE A 390 4.54 -4.82 -22.29
CA ILE A 390 5.05 -6.01 -21.60
C ILE A 390 6.37 -6.44 -22.25
N ARG A 391 7.45 -6.51 -21.47
CA ARG A 391 8.75 -6.99 -21.92
C ARG A 391 8.70 -8.50 -22.26
N PRO A 392 9.06 -8.92 -23.48
CA PRO A 392 9.19 -10.33 -23.82
C PRO A 392 10.28 -11.02 -22.98
N LYS A 393 10.10 -12.33 -22.73
CA LYS A 393 11.03 -13.18 -21.99
C LYS A 393 11.25 -14.49 -22.73
N ARG A 394 12.35 -15.20 -22.43
CA ARG A 394 12.61 -16.52 -23.01
C ARG A 394 11.43 -17.45 -22.73
N SER A 395 10.90 -18.06 -23.78
CA SER A 395 9.79 -19.00 -23.75
C SER A 395 10.23 -20.35 -24.33
N THR A 396 9.68 -21.44 -23.81
CA THR A 396 9.84 -22.80 -24.35
C THR A 396 8.59 -23.30 -25.08
N LEU A 397 7.54 -22.47 -25.14
CA LEU A 397 6.28 -22.80 -25.81
C LEU A 397 6.46 -22.81 -27.33
N GLY A 398 6.00 -23.87 -27.99
CA GLY A 398 6.06 -24.00 -29.45
C GLY A 398 4.87 -23.34 -30.15
N SER A 399 3.73 -23.25 -29.46
CA SER A 399 2.48 -22.73 -30.01
C SER A 399 1.64 -21.99 -28.97
N ARG A 400 0.81 -21.05 -29.46
CA ARG A 400 -0.23 -20.38 -28.67
C ARG A 400 -1.32 -21.34 -28.19
N ALA A 401 -1.48 -22.50 -28.82
CA ALA A 401 -2.46 -23.51 -28.42
C ALA A 401 -2.08 -24.23 -27.12
N GLU A 402 -0.81 -24.18 -26.73
CA GLU A 402 -0.29 -24.86 -25.52
C GLU A 402 -0.59 -24.10 -24.22
N VAL A 403 -1.11 -22.87 -24.31
CA VAL A 403 -1.31 -22.01 -23.14
C VAL A 403 -2.74 -22.09 -22.61
N ASP A 404 -2.86 -22.17 -21.29
CA ASP A 404 -4.11 -22.20 -20.57
C ASP A 404 -4.46 -20.81 -20.03
N VAL A 405 -5.50 -20.21 -20.60
CA VAL A 405 -6.02 -18.89 -20.21
C VAL A 405 -7.01 -18.96 -19.05
N PHE A 406 -7.34 -20.14 -18.54
CA PHE A 406 -8.24 -20.29 -17.41
C PHE A 406 -7.49 -20.04 -16.09
N ARG A 407 -8.24 -19.62 -15.07
CA ARG A 407 -7.76 -19.45 -13.69
C ARG A 407 -8.62 -20.25 -12.75
N SER A 408 -7.99 -20.96 -11.83
CA SER A 408 -8.64 -21.47 -10.62
C SER A 408 -8.36 -20.51 -9.47
N LEU A 409 -9.41 -19.95 -8.89
CA LEU A 409 -9.38 -18.96 -7.83
C LEU A 409 -10.24 -19.44 -6.65
N ARG A 410 -9.85 -19.06 -5.44
CA ARG A 410 -10.60 -19.39 -4.22
C ARG A 410 -11.05 -18.10 -3.56
N PHE A 411 -12.34 -17.99 -3.27
CA PHE A 411 -12.92 -16.81 -2.62
C PHE A 411 -12.65 -16.82 -1.11
N ALA A 412 -12.24 -15.68 -0.56
CA ALA A 412 -11.71 -15.58 0.79
C ALA A 412 -12.75 -15.93 1.87
N HIS A 413 -14.00 -15.46 1.71
CA HIS A 413 -15.04 -15.59 2.73
C HIS A 413 -15.88 -16.85 2.56
N THR A 414 -16.25 -17.18 1.32
CA THR A 414 -17.04 -18.40 1.06
C THR A 414 -16.18 -19.66 1.01
N GLY A 415 -14.87 -19.53 0.77
CA GLY A 415 -13.96 -20.65 0.58
C GLY A 415 -14.22 -21.49 -0.68
N ARG A 416 -15.18 -21.09 -1.53
CA ARG A 416 -15.54 -21.77 -2.77
C ARG A 416 -14.48 -21.54 -3.85
N ASP A 417 -14.24 -22.56 -4.65
CA ASP A 417 -13.37 -22.48 -5.81
C ASP A 417 -14.17 -22.09 -7.06
N TRP A 418 -13.55 -21.31 -7.94
CA TRP A 418 -14.07 -20.96 -9.27
C TRP A 418 -13.00 -21.22 -10.31
N THR A 419 -13.39 -21.80 -11.45
CA THR A 419 -12.50 -21.97 -12.60
C THR A 419 -13.16 -21.46 -13.87
N GLY A 420 -12.48 -20.59 -14.60
CA GLY A 420 -13.01 -19.97 -15.81
C GLY A 420 -11.99 -19.03 -16.48
N PHE A 421 -12.40 -18.43 -17.59
CA PHE A 421 -11.68 -17.30 -18.19
C PHE A 421 -12.05 -16.03 -17.40
N PRO A 422 -11.11 -15.35 -16.73
CA PRO A 422 -11.43 -14.33 -15.74
C PRO A 422 -11.77 -12.96 -16.36
N LEU A 423 -12.81 -12.96 -17.18
CA LEU A 423 -13.42 -11.78 -17.78
C LEU A 423 -14.83 -11.61 -17.20
N VAL A 424 -15.22 -10.36 -16.96
CA VAL A 424 -16.57 -10.01 -16.48
C VAL A 424 -17.19 -8.99 -17.44
N ALA A 425 -18.38 -9.26 -17.98
CA ALA A 425 -19.12 -8.22 -18.69
C ALA A 425 -19.68 -7.19 -17.69
N ALA A 426 -19.53 -5.90 -17.99
CA ALA A 426 -19.91 -4.82 -17.08
C ALA A 426 -21.43 -4.75 -16.86
N ASN A 427 -21.85 -4.40 -15.65
CA ASN A 427 -23.25 -4.25 -15.22
C ASN A 427 -23.95 -2.99 -15.75
N MET A 428 -23.65 -2.64 -16.99
CA MET A 428 -24.32 -1.59 -17.74
C MET A 428 -25.53 -2.18 -18.45
N ASP A 429 -26.62 -1.43 -18.55
CA ASP A 429 -27.89 -1.93 -19.11
C ASP A 429 -27.78 -2.47 -20.53
N VAL A 430 -26.91 -1.90 -21.36
CA VAL A 430 -26.68 -2.38 -22.72
C VAL A 430 -25.75 -3.61 -22.79
N VAL A 431 -24.91 -3.86 -21.78
CA VAL A 431 -23.83 -4.87 -21.83
C VAL A 431 -24.10 -6.06 -20.93
N GLY A 432 -24.44 -5.83 -19.66
CA GLY A 432 -24.66 -6.86 -18.64
C GLY A 432 -26.04 -7.49 -18.75
N THR A 433 -26.38 -8.06 -19.91
CA THR A 433 -27.69 -8.62 -20.24
C THR A 433 -27.72 -10.13 -19.96
N MET A 434 -28.93 -10.71 -19.89
CA MET A 434 -29.08 -12.17 -19.74
C MET A 434 -28.58 -12.94 -20.97
N GLN A 435 -28.73 -12.37 -22.16
CA GLN A 435 -28.25 -12.92 -23.43
C GLN A 435 -26.72 -12.96 -23.45
N MET A 436 -26.08 -11.89 -22.97
CA MET A 436 -24.63 -11.83 -22.82
C MET A 436 -24.15 -12.89 -21.81
N ALA A 437 -24.88 -13.10 -20.71
CA ALA A 437 -24.58 -14.16 -19.74
C ALA A 437 -24.62 -15.56 -20.37
N ARG A 438 -25.67 -15.86 -21.15
CA ARG A 438 -25.81 -17.13 -21.88
C ARG A 438 -24.68 -17.36 -22.90
N ALA A 439 -24.29 -16.33 -23.65
CA ALA A 439 -23.21 -16.43 -24.61
C ALA A 439 -21.83 -16.64 -23.95
N LEU A 440 -21.52 -15.85 -22.92
CA LEU A 440 -20.24 -15.91 -22.21
C LEU A 440 -20.07 -17.16 -21.34
N PHE A 441 -21.16 -17.85 -20.99
CA PHE A 441 -21.14 -19.07 -20.19
C PHE A 441 -20.22 -20.14 -20.81
N ARG A 442 -20.27 -20.30 -22.14
CA ARG A 442 -19.47 -21.28 -22.89
C ARG A 442 -17.96 -20.97 -22.88
N HIS A 443 -17.59 -19.72 -22.65
CA HIS A 443 -16.21 -19.26 -22.55
C HIS A 443 -15.66 -19.34 -21.13
N GLY A 444 -16.50 -19.73 -20.16
CA GLY A 444 -16.16 -19.68 -18.73
C GLY A 444 -15.96 -18.26 -18.22
N ALA A 445 -16.48 -17.25 -18.94
CA ALA A 445 -16.47 -15.85 -18.53
C ALA A 445 -17.74 -15.52 -17.73
N MET A 446 -17.68 -14.46 -16.93
CA MET A 446 -18.78 -14.04 -16.06
C MET A 446 -19.46 -12.78 -16.58
N VAL A 447 -20.66 -12.51 -16.07
CA VAL A 447 -21.44 -11.30 -16.37
C VAL A 447 -21.94 -10.71 -15.08
N ALA A 448 -21.72 -9.42 -14.86
CA ALA A 448 -22.47 -8.70 -13.86
C ALA A 448 -23.75 -8.17 -14.51
N LEU A 449 -24.92 -8.69 -14.13
CA LEU A 449 -26.17 -8.26 -14.75
C LEU A 449 -26.46 -6.81 -14.37
N HIS A 450 -27.04 -6.02 -15.28
CA HIS A 450 -27.52 -4.69 -14.89
C HIS A 450 -28.70 -4.79 -13.92
N LYS A 451 -28.88 -3.77 -13.09
CA LYS A 451 -29.86 -3.81 -11.98
C LYS A 451 -31.30 -3.46 -12.37
N HIS A 452 -31.61 -3.33 -13.66
CA HIS A 452 -32.89 -2.78 -14.14
C HIS A 452 -33.94 -3.83 -14.53
N TYR A 453 -33.59 -5.11 -14.63
CA TYR A 453 -34.57 -6.19 -14.82
C TYR A 453 -35.54 -6.31 -13.64
N GLY A 454 -36.77 -6.74 -13.95
CA GLY A 454 -37.80 -7.01 -12.96
C GLY A 454 -37.48 -8.23 -12.09
N PRO A 455 -38.06 -8.33 -10.87
CA PRO A 455 -37.78 -9.44 -9.96
C PRO A 455 -38.18 -10.80 -10.54
N GLU A 456 -39.32 -10.90 -11.21
CA GLU A 456 -39.81 -12.16 -11.80
C GLU A 456 -38.92 -12.64 -12.96
N GLU A 457 -38.44 -11.71 -13.78
CA GLU A 457 -37.52 -11.99 -14.88
C GLU A 457 -36.16 -12.48 -14.36
N LEU A 458 -35.63 -11.82 -13.32
CA LEU A 458 -34.42 -12.26 -12.63
C LEU A 458 -34.60 -13.64 -12.01
N ALA A 459 -35.72 -13.88 -11.32
CA ALA A 459 -36.01 -15.18 -10.71
C ALA A 459 -36.16 -16.30 -11.76
N ALA A 460 -36.68 -15.99 -12.95
CA ALA A 460 -36.70 -16.92 -14.08
C ALA A 460 -35.28 -17.23 -14.57
N PHE A 461 -34.47 -16.20 -14.82
CA PHE A 461 -33.10 -16.37 -15.31
C PHE A 461 -32.20 -17.11 -14.31
N PHE A 462 -32.27 -16.80 -13.02
CA PHE A 462 -31.46 -17.47 -11.99
C PHE A 462 -31.86 -18.93 -11.73
N ARG A 463 -32.89 -19.46 -12.42
CA ARG A 463 -33.18 -20.90 -12.46
C ARG A 463 -32.51 -21.61 -13.64
N GLU A 464 -32.02 -20.86 -14.62
CA GLU A 464 -31.28 -21.39 -15.77
C GLU A 464 -29.87 -21.82 -15.35
N PRO A 465 -29.32 -22.91 -15.90
CA PRO A 465 -27.95 -23.33 -15.64
C PRO A 465 -26.90 -22.25 -15.97
N GLU A 466 -27.14 -21.49 -17.03
CA GLU A 466 -26.26 -20.42 -17.51
C GLU A 466 -26.10 -19.31 -16.46
N SER A 467 -27.07 -19.11 -15.57
CA SER A 467 -26.97 -18.11 -14.49
C SER A 467 -25.81 -18.35 -13.51
N ALA A 468 -25.19 -19.53 -13.55
CA ALA A 468 -24.01 -19.83 -12.74
C ALA A 468 -22.82 -18.90 -13.03
N ASN A 469 -22.75 -18.22 -14.19
CA ASN A 469 -21.72 -17.21 -14.47
C ASN A 469 -22.16 -15.77 -14.18
N ALA A 470 -23.38 -15.55 -13.68
CA ALA A 470 -23.96 -14.23 -13.51
C ALA A 470 -23.85 -13.71 -12.06
N PHE A 471 -23.53 -12.43 -11.89
CA PHE A 471 -23.72 -11.70 -10.64
C PHE A 471 -25.06 -10.94 -10.67
N PHE A 472 -25.79 -10.96 -9.57
CA PHE A 472 -26.89 -10.04 -9.32
C PHE A 472 -26.33 -8.69 -8.88
N SER A 473 -26.50 -7.62 -9.68
CA SER A 473 -25.99 -6.30 -9.30
C SER A 473 -27.03 -5.44 -8.58
N LEU A 474 -26.58 -4.67 -7.60
CA LEU A 474 -27.42 -3.77 -6.81
C LEU A 474 -26.64 -2.57 -6.26
N GLY A 475 -27.37 -1.49 -5.91
CA GLY A 475 -26.82 -0.32 -5.23
C GLY A 475 -26.88 -0.44 -3.70
N THR A 476 -27.15 0.68 -3.02
CA THR A 476 -27.24 0.78 -1.54
C THR A 476 -28.61 1.26 -1.05
N THR A 477 -29.63 1.15 -1.91
CA THR A 477 -30.99 1.59 -1.57
C THR A 477 -31.78 0.43 -0.98
N GLU A 478 -32.72 0.74 -0.08
CA GLU A 478 -33.58 -0.29 0.53
C GLU A 478 -34.37 -1.07 -0.54
N ALA A 479 -34.87 -0.38 -1.57
CA ALA A 479 -35.55 -1.02 -2.70
C ALA A 479 -34.66 -2.01 -3.49
N ASP A 480 -33.35 -1.72 -3.60
CA ASP A 480 -32.38 -2.62 -4.22
C ASP A 480 -32.22 -3.90 -3.37
N HIS A 481 -32.12 -3.76 -2.04
CA HIS A 481 -32.02 -4.89 -1.10
C HIS A 481 -33.31 -5.72 -1.08
N ASP A 482 -34.47 -5.09 -1.04
CA ASP A 482 -35.76 -5.77 -1.12
C ASP A 482 -35.90 -6.58 -2.41
N LYS A 483 -35.38 -6.05 -3.53
CA LYS A 483 -35.39 -6.78 -4.81
C LYS A 483 -34.51 -8.03 -4.72
N LEU A 484 -33.31 -7.92 -4.16
CA LEU A 484 -32.44 -9.08 -3.95
C LEU A 484 -33.12 -10.13 -3.07
N ALA A 485 -33.66 -9.73 -1.92
CA ALA A 485 -34.34 -10.65 -0.99
C ALA A 485 -35.52 -11.38 -1.66
N ARG A 486 -36.36 -10.66 -2.42
CA ARG A 486 -37.47 -11.26 -3.18
C ARG A 486 -37.01 -12.28 -4.21
N VAL A 487 -35.96 -11.95 -4.99
CA VAL A 487 -35.45 -12.87 -6.02
C VAL A 487 -34.77 -14.07 -5.37
N HIS A 488 -33.96 -13.85 -4.34
CA HIS A 488 -33.25 -14.90 -3.61
C HIS A 488 -34.20 -15.92 -2.97
N ALA A 489 -35.36 -15.46 -2.48
CA ALA A 489 -36.39 -16.34 -1.94
C ALA A 489 -37.00 -17.29 -2.99
N GLN A 490 -36.97 -16.92 -4.27
CA GLN A 490 -37.49 -17.73 -5.38
C GLN A 490 -36.40 -18.57 -6.05
N SER A 491 -35.20 -18.02 -6.22
CA SER A 491 -34.03 -18.71 -6.75
C SER A 491 -32.76 -18.27 -6.01
N PRO A 492 -32.02 -19.19 -5.35
CA PRO A 492 -30.83 -18.84 -4.59
C PRO A 492 -29.77 -18.11 -5.42
N ILE A 493 -29.46 -16.88 -5.04
CA ILE A 493 -28.43 -16.05 -5.68
C ILE A 493 -27.06 -16.39 -5.09
N GLY A 494 -26.18 -16.98 -5.90
CA GLY A 494 -24.84 -17.39 -5.47
C GLY A 494 -23.74 -16.33 -5.63
N LYS A 495 -24.00 -15.24 -6.37
CA LYS A 495 -23.03 -14.18 -6.67
C LYS A 495 -23.71 -12.81 -6.69
N ILE A 496 -23.17 -11.85 -5.94
CA ILE A 496 -23.73 -10.52 -5.74
C ILE A 496 -22.68 -9.46 -6.12
N CYS A 497 -23.08 -8.43 -6.85
CA CYS A 497 -22.23 -7.30 -7.24
C CYS A 497 -22.79 -5.99 -6.66
N LEU A 498 -22.16 -5.49 -5.59
CA LEU A 498 -22.47 -4.20 -4.99
C LEU A 498 -21.73 -3.10 -5.75
N ASP A 499 -22.48 -2.27 -6.48
CA ASP A 499 -21.92 -1.29 -7.42
C ASP A 499 -22.38 0.14 -7.09
N VAL A 500 -21.41 0.98 -6.77
CA VAL A 500 -21.58 2.43 -6.55
C VAL A 500 -20.43 3.20 -7.20
N ALA A 501 -20.69 4.46 -7.56
CA ALA A 501 -19.67 5.34 -8.11
C ALA A 501 -18.54 5.66 -7.09
N ASN A 502 -18.87 5.75 -5.80
CA ASN A 502 -17.93 6.06 -4.73
C ASN A 502 -17.98 5.01 -3.61
N GLY A 503 -17.11 4.01 -3.69
CA GLY A 503 -16.97 2.97 -2.68
C GLY A 503 -16.32 3.43 -1.36
N TYR A 504 -15.82 4.66 -1.28
CA TYR A 504 -15.12 5.18 -0.08
C TYR A 504 -16.07 5.64 1.04
N THR A 505 -17.38 5.57 0.83
CA THR A 505 -18.35 6.02 1.84
C THR A 505 -18.51 4.98 2.95
N GLU A 506 -18.62 5.43 4.20
CA GLU A 506 -18.87 4.56 5.36
C GLU A 506 -20.13 3.71 5.16
N LYS A 507 -21.21 4.32 4.66
CA LYS A 507 -22.45 3.64 4.31
C LYS A 507 -22.22 2.44 3.36
N PHE A 508 -21.32 2.56 2.39
CA PHE A 508 -21.05 1.46 1.46
C PHE A 508 -20.34 0.30 2.16
N VAL A 509 -19.37 0.57 3.04
CA VAL A 509 -18.71 -0.46 3.86
C VAL A 509 -19.71 -1.17 4.76
N GLU A 510 -20.61 -0.42 5.41
CA GLU A 510 -21.71 -0.97 6.21
C GLU A 510 -22.64 -1.85 5.36
N THR A 511 -22.94 -1.43 4.13
CA THR A 511 -23.77 -2.20 3.19
C THR A 511 -23.11 -3.51 2.79
N VAL A 512 -21.81 -3.52 2.51
CA VAL A 512 -21.04 -4.74 2.21
C VAL A 512 -21.08 -5.71 3.37
N LYS A 513 -20.87 -5.18 4.59
CA LYS A 513 -20.92 -5.99 5.82
C LYS A 513 -22.31 -6.60 6.04
N ALA A 514 -23.36 -5.79 5.96
CA ALA A 514 -24.74 -6.26 6.09
C ALA A 514 -25.08 -7.33 5.04
N THR A 515 -24.65 -7.13 3.79
CA THR A 515 -24.86 -8.11 2.71
C THR A 515 -24.12 -9.42 2.98
N ARG A 516 -22.90 -9.39 3.53
CA ARG A 516 -22.18 -10.59 3.95
C ARG A 516 -22.89 -11.31 5.09
N ASP A 517 -23.36 -10.57 6.10
CA ASP A 517 -24.05 -11.15 7.25
C ASP A 517 -25.36 -11.84 6.83
N GLU A 518 -26.09 -11.27 5.86
CA GLU A 518 -27.35 -11.81 5.35
C GLU A 518 -27.17 -12.95 4.33
N TYR A 519 -26.14 -12.87 3.48
CA TYR A 519 -25.85 -13.85 2.42
C TYR A 519 -24.45 -14.47 2.59
N PRO A 520 -24.20 -15.24 3.68
CA PRO A 520 -22.86 -15.73 4.02
C PRO A 520 -22.26 -16.67 2.96
N ASP A 521 -23.12 -17.32 2.18
CA ASP A 521 -22.77 -18.27 1.13
C ASP A 521 -22.56 -17.65 -0.26
N ALA A 522 -22.94 -16.39 -0.44
CA ALA A 522 -22.80 -15.71 -1.72
C ALA A 522 -21.38 -15.17 -1.92
N VAL A 523 -20.88 -15.25 -3.15
CA VAL A 523 -19.64 -14.55 -3.54
C VAL A 523 -19.97 -13.08 -3.73
N ILE A 524 -19.28 -12.19 -3.04
CA ILE A 524 -19.56 -10.75 -3.07
C ILE A 524 -18.46 -10.02 -3.82
N MET A 525 -18.83 -9.37 -4.92
CA MET A 525 -18.03 -8.33 -5.58
C MET A 525 -18.49 -6.95 -5.12
N ALA A 526 -17.57 -6.05 -4.74
CA ALA A 526 -17.93 -4.72 -4.26
C ALA A 526 -16.99 -3.63 -4.79
N GLY A 527 -17.54 -2.50 -5.22
CA GLY A 527 -16.76 -1.33 -5.61
C GLY A 527 -17.61 -0.15 -6.11
N ASN A 528 -17.00 0.93 -6.63
CA ASN A 528 -15.60 1.01 -7.07
C ASN A 528 -14.66 1.75 -6.11
N VAL A 529 -13.40 1.31 -6.09
CA VAL A 529 -12.28 1.93 -5.36
C VAL A 529 -11.02 1.93 -6.23
N VAL A 530 -9.98 2.66 -5.83
CA VAL A 530 -8.71 2.78 -6.59
C VAL A 530 -7.46 2.76 -5.71
N THR A 531 -7.59 2.57 -4.40
CA THR A 531 -6.48 2.58 -3.45
C THR A 531 -6.46 1.33 -2.58
N GLY A 532 -5.28 0.97 -2.09
CA GLY A 532 -5.04 -0.24 -1.30
C GLY A 532 -5.78 -0.24 0.04
N ASP A 533 -5.81 0.89 0.74
CA ASP A 533 -6.48 1.03 2.05
C ASP A 533 -7.99 0.73 1.98
N MET A 534 -8.67 1.25 0.95
CA MET A 534 -10.09 1.01 0.77
C MET A 534 -10.36 -0.40 0.24
N THR A 535 -9.44 -0.97 -0.54
CA THR A 535 -9.49 -2.38 -0.95
C THR A 535 -9.44 -3.31 0.26
N GLU A 536 -8.52 -3.06 1.20
CA GLU A 536 -8.46 -3.80 2.47
C GLU A 536 -9.75 -3.64 3.28
N ALA A 537 -10.28 -2.42 3.38
CA ALA A 537 -11.52 -2.15 4.10
C ALA A 537 -12.71 -2.95 3.56
N LEU A 538 -12.88 -3.04 2.23
CA LEU A 538 -13.96 -3.80 1.62
C LEU A 538 -13.81 -5.32 1.79
N ILE A 539 -12.58 -5.83 1.69
CA ILE A 539 -12.32 -7.26 1.93
C ILE A 539 -12.61 -7.61 3.38
N LEU A 540 -12.13 -6.81 4.34
CA LEU A 540 -12.40 -7.01 5.76
C LEU A 540 -13.88 -6.87 6.11
N ALA A 541 -14.63 -6.05 5.37
CA ALA A 541 -16.07 -5.92 5.53
C ALA A 541 -16.85 -7.14 5.02
N GLY A 542 -16.29 -7.93 4.08
CA GLY A 542 -16.93 -9.17 3.60
C GLY A 542 -16.90 -9.38 2.09
N ALA A 543 -16.28 -8.48 1.31
CA ALA A 543 -16.13 -8.67 -0.14
C ALA A 543 -15.10 -9.78 -0.44
N ASP A 544 -15.43 -10.66 -1.39
CA ASP A 544 -14.49 -11.64 -1.95
C ASP A 544 -13.67 -11.03 -3.10
N ILE A 545 -14.29 -10.15 -3.88
CA ILE A 545 -13.70 -9.48 -5.04
C ILE A 545 -13.91 -7.97 -4.91
N VAL A 546 -12.84 -7.18 -5.01
CA VAL A 546 -12.94 -5.71 -5.03
C VAL A 546 -12.92 -5.21 -6.47
N LYS A 547 -13.92 -4.40 -6.85
CA LYS A 547 -14.01 -3.79 -8.19
C LYS A 547 -13.21 -2.49 -8.22
N VAL A 548 -12.18 -2.43 -9.08
CA VAL A 548 -11.14 -1.40 -9.08
C VAL A 548 -11.26 -0.51 -10.32
N GLY A 549 -11.53 0.79 -10.12
CA GLY A 549 -11.52 1.77 -11.20
C GLY A 549 -12.47 2.95 -10.96
N ILE A 550 -11.92 4.18 -10.92
CA ILE A 550 -12.69 5.42 -10.85
C ILE A 550 -12.27 6.33 -12.01
N GLY A 551 -13.21 6.53 -12.93
CA GLY A 551 -12.99 7.35 -14.12
C GLY A 551 -12.28 6.76 -15.35
N PRO A 552 -11.87 5.47 -15.45
CA PRO A 552 -11.18 4.96 -16.64
C PRO A 552 -12.12 4.52 -17.77
N GLY A 553 -13.44 4.45 -17.53
CA GLY A 553 -14.41 3.91 -18.49
C GLY A 553 -14.53 4.75 -19.77
N SER A 554 -14.73 4.09 -20.92
CA SER A 554 -14.79 4.74 -22.25
C SER A 554 -15.90 5.77 -22.40
N VAL A 555 -17.00 5.60 -21.65
CA VAL A 555 -18.17 6.50 -21.60
C VAL A 555 -18.31 7.22 -20.26
N CYS A 556 -17.25 7.25 -19.45
CA CYS A 556 -17.20 7.98 -18.19
C CYS A 556 -16.68 9.40 -18.39
N THR A 557 -17.22 10.36 -17.65
CA THR A 557 -16.72 11.74 -17.59
C THR A 557 -16.35 12.18 -16.17
N THR A 558 -16.36 11.29 -15.18
CA THR A 558 -16.01 11.59 -13.77
C THR A 558 -14.69 12.36 -13.64
N ARG A 559 -13.60 11.91 -14.29
CA ARG A 559 -12.29 12.62 -14.25
C ARG A 559 -12.43 14.06 -14.73
N LYS A 560 -13.20 14.28 -15.80
CA LYS A 560 -13.44 15.61 -16.38
C LYS A 560 -14.32 16.49 -15.49
N MET A 561 -15.36 15.91 -14.89
CA MET A 561 -16.36 16.68 -14.14
C MET A 561 -15.93 16.99 -12.71
N THR A 562 -15.18 16.09 -12.08
CA THR A 562 -14.85 16.16 -10.64
C THR A 562 -13.36 16.39 -10.38
N GLY A 563 -12.49 16.12 -11.37
CA GLY A 563 -11.05 16.03 -11.16
C GLY A 563 -10.59 14.78 -10.41
N VAL A 564 -11.51 13.90 -10.00
CA VAL A 564 -11.22 12.70 -9.23
C VAL A 564 -11.06 11.50 -10.17
N GLY A 565 -10.01 10.72 -9.94
CA GLY A 565 -9.75 9.45 -10.61
C GLY A 565 -8.34 8.95 -10.33
N TYR A 566 -8.03 7.77 -10.85
CA TYR A 566 -6.71 7.15 -10.72
C TYR A 566 -6.35 6.44 -12.03
N PRO A 567 -5.10 6.50 -12.52
CA PRO A 567 -4.67 5.73 -13.68
C PRO A 567 -4.87 4.23 -13.46
N GLN A 568 -5.51 3.55 -14.41
CA GLN A 568 -6.11 2.25 -14.17
C GLN A 568 -5.08 1.15 -13.92
N LEU A 569 -3.94 1.18 -14.61
CA LEU A 569 -2.89 0.19 -14.41
C LEU A 569 -2.28 0.35 -13.01
N SER A 570 -1.94 1.58 -12.60
CA SER A 570 -1.46 1.86 -11.24
C SER A 570 -2.48 1.44 -10.18
N ALA A 571 -3.77 1.74 -10.37
CA ALA A 571 -4.83 1.36 -9.43
C ALA A 571 -4.94 -0.16 -9.26
N ILE A 572 -4.85 -0.92 -10.37
CA ILE A 572 -4.85 -2.38 -10.34
C ILE A 572 -3.65 -2.91 -9.55
N ILE A 573 -2.44 -2.41 -9.80
CA ILE A 573 -1.22 -2.86 -9.10
C ILE A 573 -1.38 -2.65 -7.60
N GLU A 574 -1.76 -1.44 -7.18
CA GLU A 574 -1.90 -1.09 -5.76
C GLU A 574 -2.99 -1.92 -5.07
N CYS A 575 -4.17 -2.04 -5.71
CA CYS A 575 -5.29 -2.78 -5.12
C CYS A 575 -5.06 -4.30 -5.13
N ALA A 576 -4.41 -4.85 -6.17
CA ALA A 576 -4.08 -6.27 -6.23
C ALA A 576 -3.12 -6.66 -5.10
N ASP A 577 -2.07 -5.87 -4.87
CA ASP A 577 -1.11 -6.10 -3.78
C ASP A 577 -1.82 -6.12 -2.42
N ALA A 578 -2.70 -5.15 -2.16
CA ALA A 578 -3.50 -5.06 -0.94
C ALA A 578 -4.44 -6.27 -0.79
N ALA A 579 -5.21 -6.60 -1.84
CA ALA A 579 -6.18 -7.68 -1.81
C ALA A 579 -5.53 -9.05 -1.60
N HIS A 580 -4.47 -9.34 -2.35
CA HIS A 580 -3.76 -10.62 -2.28
C HIS A 580 -3.11 -10.83 -0.91
N GLY A 581 -2.67 -9.76 -0.24
CA GLY A 581 -2.20 -9.79 1.14
C GLY A 581 -3.24 -10.32 2.13
N LEU A 582 -4.52 -10.04 1.87
CA LEU A 582 -5.67 -10.53 2.65
C LEU A 582 -6.33 -11.78 2.06
N LYS A 583 -5.76 -12.36 0.99
CA LYS A 583 -6.35 -13.45 0.19
C LYS A 583 -7.66 -13.09 -0.52
N GLY A 584 -8.01 -11.81 -0.60
CA GLY A 584 -9.08 -11.32 -1.46
C GLY A 584 -8.61 -11.24 -2.92
N LEU A 585 -9.54 -10.94 -3.82
CA LEU A 585 -9.31 -10.85 -5.25
C LEU A 585 -9.67 -9.44 -5.75
N VAL A 586 -9.16 -9.04 -6.92
CA VAL A 586 -9.56 -7.77 -7.56
C VAL A 586 -10.08 -7.97 -8.98
N CYS A 587 -11.05 -7.12 -9.34
CA CYS A 587 -11.59 -7.00 -10.68
C CYS A 587 -11.24 -5.61 -11.25
N GLY A 588 -10.31 -5.52 -12.21
CA GLY A 588 -9.98 -4.27 -12.88
C GLY A 588 -11.12 -3.84 -13.81
N ASP A 589 -11.79 -2.74 -13.49
CA ASP A 589 -13.00 -2.26 -14.15
C ASP A 589 -12.77 -0.97 -14.96
N GLY A 590 -12.86 -1.10 -16.28
CA GLY A 590 -12.74 0.00 -17.23
C GLY A 590 -11.34 0.21 -17.81
N GLY A 591 -11.24 1.10 -18.80
CA GLY A 591 -9.98 1.47 -19.46
C GLY A 591 -9.47 0.51 -20.54
N VAL A 592 -10.00 -0.71 -20.63
CA VAL A 592 -9.58 -1.70 -21.65
C VAL A 592 -10.18 -1.35 -23.01
N THR A 593 -9.33 -1.15 -24.02
CA THR A 593 -9.77 -0.83 -25.39
C THR A 593 -9.29 -1.82 -26.45
N VAL A 594 -8.23 -2.58 -26.14
CA VAL A 594 -7.67 -3.62 -27.01
C VAL A 594 -7.29 -4.88 -26.21
N PRO A 595 -7.15 -6.06 -26.84
CA PRO A 595 -6.76 -7.30 -26.15
C PRO A 595 -5.42 -7.19 -25.38
N GLY A 596 -4.50 -6.34 -25.84
CA GLY A 596 -3.25 -6.08 -25.14
C GLY A 596 -3.45 -5.46 -23.76
N ASP A 597 -4.47 -4.62 -23.57
CA ASP A 597 -4.76 -4.00 -22.28
C ASP A 597 -5.32 -5.02 -21.29
N LEU A 598 -6.09 -6.00 -21.79
CA LEU A 598 -6.54 -7.14 -21.00
C LEU A 598 -5.33 -7.94 -20.45
N ALA A 599 -4.34 -8.21 -21.30
CA ALA A 599 -3.10 -8.87 -20.88
C ALA A 599 -2.29 -8.03 -19.88
N LYS A 600 -2.24 -6.71 -20.06
CA LYS A 600 -1.59 -5.79 -19.09
C LYS A 600 -2.32 -5.78 -17.75
N GLY A 601 -3.66 -5.79 -17.74
CA GLY A 601 -4.46 -5.90 -16.51
C GLY A 601 -4.13 -7.15 -15.72
N TYR A 602 -4.10 -8.32 -16.36
CA TYR A 602 -3.65 -9.56 -15.72
C TYR A 602 -2.17 -9.50 -15.30
N GLY A 603 -1.31 -8.89 -16.11
CA GLY A 603 0.10 -8.69 -15.79
C GLY A 603 0.33 -7.80 -14.55
N ALA A 604 -0.54 -6.82 -14.33
CA ALA A 604 -0.56 -5.94 -13.18
C ALA A 604 -1.11 -6.58 -11.90
N GLY A 605 -1.68 -7.78 -11.99
CA GLY A 605 -2.16 -8.53 -10.83
C GLY A 605 -3.69 -8.62 -10.72
N ALA A 606 -4.46 -8.10 -11.67
CA ALA A 606 -5.90 -8.29 -11.66
C ALA A 606 -6.27 -9.79 -11.71
N ASP A 607 -7.18 -10.22 -10.85
CA ASP A 607 -7.70 -11.60 -10.90
C ASP A 607 -8.81 -11.73 -11.92
N PHE A 608 -9.60 -10.66 -12.09
CA PHE A 608 -10.64 -10.51 -13.10
C PHE A 608 -10.49 -9.17 -13.82
N MET A 609 -10.98 -9.10 -15.05
CA MET A 609 -11.05 -7.85 -15.81
C MET A 609 -12.47 -7.62 -16.30
N MET A 610 -13.02 -6.44 -16.01
CA MET A 610 -14.38 -6.06 -16.39
C MET A 610 -14.40 -5.16 -17.62
N LEU A 611 -15.20 -5.54 -18.62
CA LEU A 611 -15.24 -4.89 -19.93
C LEU A 611 -16.66 -4.38 -20.21
N GLY A 612 -16.76 -3.09 -20.53
CA GLY A 612 -17.97 -2.47 -21.07
C GLY A 612 -17.83 -2.23 -22.58
N GLY A 613 -17.08 -1.20 -22.96
CA GLY A 613 -16.99 -0.75 -24.36
C GLY A 613 -16.48 -1.78 -25.37
N MET A 614 -15.64 -2.73 -24.97
CA MET A 614 -15.21 -3.80 -25.88
C MET A 614 -16.30 -4.85 -26.14
N LEU A 615 -17.29 -4.97 -25.24
CA LEU A 615 -18.43 -5.88 -25.38
C LEU A 615 -19.69 -5.18 -25.86
N ALA A 616 -19.67 -3.86 -26.02
CA ALA A 616 -20.75 -3.10 -26.64
C ALA A 616 -20.77 -3.32 -28.17
N GLY A 617 -21.96 -3.33 -28.75
CA GLY A 617 -22.18 -3.38 -30.20
C GLY A 617 -22.45 -4.78 -30.72
N HIS A 618 -22.72 -5.75 -29.85
CA HIS A 618 -22.95 -7.14 -30.24
C HIS A 618 -24.43 -7.53 -30.21
N ASP A 619 -24.77 -8.66 -30.80
CA ASP A 619 -26.12 -9.23 -30.85
C ASP A 619 -26.72 -9.48 -29.47
N GLU A 620 -25.86 -9.77 -28.50
CA GLU A 620 -26.25 -10.05 -27.12
C GLU A 620 -26.52 -8.79 -26.28
N CYS A 621 -26.26 -7.60 -26.83
CA CYS A 621 -26.56 -6.32 -26.17
C CYS A 621 -28.04 -5.94 -26.30
N GLU A 622 -28.55 -5.17 -25.33
CA GLU A 622 -29.94 -4.64 -25.34
C GLU A 622 -29.99 -3.14 -25.70
N GLY A 623 -29.08 -2.68 -26.55
CA GLY A 623 -28.96 -1.28 -26.98
C GLY A 623 -29.73 -0.97 -28.28
N ASP A 624 -30.02 0.32 -28.51
CA ASP A 624 -30.65 0.77 -29.75
C ASP A 624 -29.69 0.64 -30.95
N ILE A 625 -30.07 -0.19 -31.93
CA ILE A 625 -29.27 -0.45 -33.14
C ILE A 625 -29.67 0.53 -34.25
N ARG A 626 -28.65 1.13 -34.89
CA ARG A 626 -28.79 1.93 -36.10
C ARG A 626 -28.63 1.06 -37.33
N TYR A 627 -29.55 1.21 -38.29
CA TYR A 627 -29.54 0.51 -39.56
C TYR A 627 -29.30 1.47 -40.72
N GLU A 628 -28.54 1.03 -41.72
CA GLU A 628 -28.39 1.69 -43.02
C GLU A 628 -29.00 0.82 -44.11
N GLU A 629 -29.55 1.45 -45.14
CA GLU A 629 -30.08 0.74 -46.31
C GLU A 629 -28.94 0.51 -47.30
N ARG A 630 -28.63 -0.76 -47.60
CA ARG A 630 -27.64 -1.17 -48.59
C ARG A 630 -28.25 -2.24 -49.48
N ASP A 631 -28.27 -2.00 -50.78
CA ASP A 631 -28.85 -2.90 -51.78
C ASP A 631 -30.30 -3.34 -51.48
N GLY A 632 -31.09 -2.47 -50.84
CA GLY A 632 -32.48 -2.72 -50.46
C GLY A 632 -32.68 -3.50 -49.15
N GLU A 633 -31.60 -3.84 -48.44
CA GLU A 633 -31.64 -4.49 -47.14
C GLU A 633 -31.24 -3.53 -46.00
N LYS A 634 -31.88 -3.69 -44.84
CA LYS A 634 -31.51 -2.94 -43.62
C LYS A 634 -30.35 -3.65 -42.94
N VAL A 635 -29.16 -3.07 -43.04
CA VAL A 635 -27.94 -3.60 -42.45
C VAL A 635 -27.65 -2.87 -41.13
N PRO A 636 -27.45 -3.58 -40.01
CA PRO A 636 -27.04 -2.96 -38.75
C PRO A 636 -25.61 -2.43 -38.88
N VAL A 637 -25.40 -1.17 -38.49
CA VAL A 637 -24.10 -0.48 -38.65
C VAL A 637 -23.55 0.09 -37.34
N GLY A 638 -24.40 0.35 -36.37
CA GLY A 638 -24.00 0.95 -35.10
C GLY A 638 -24.97 0.65 -33.98
N MET A 639 -24.55 0.89 -32.75
CA MET A 639 -25.37 0.74 -31.55
C MET A 639 -25.09 1.89 -30.58
N THR A 640 -26.13 2.38 -29.92
CA THR A 640 -26.00 3.39 -28.88
C THR A 640 -25.41 2.77 -27.61
N PHE A 641 -24.35 3.38 -27.07
CA PHE A 641 -23.68 2.98 -25.84
C PHE A 641 -23.45 4.19 -24.92
N TYR A 642 -23.82 4.09 -23.64
CA TYR A 642 -23.76 5.23 -22.72
C TYR A 642 -23.36 4.83 -21.30
N GLY A 643 -22.78 5.77 -20.55
CA GLY A 643 -22.46 5.57 -19.14
C GLY A 643 -23.71 5.55 -18.26
N MET A 644 -23.70 4.75 -17.18
CA MET A 644 -24.86 4.64 -16.26
C MET A 644 -25.15 5.93 -15.47
N SER A 645 -24.19 6.86 -15.40
CA SER A 645 -24.38 8.21 -14.84
C SER A 645 -24.48 9.29 -15.93
N SER A 646 -24.92 8.93 -17.14
CA SER A 646 -25.22 9.87 -18.23
C SER A 646 -26.64 10.43 -18.12
N ASP A 647 -26.88 11.57 -18.77
CA ASP A 647 -28.24 12.10 -18.96
C ASP A 647 -29.21 11.07 -19.55
N THR A 648 -28.75 10.25 -20.50
CA THR A 648 -29.56 9.20 -21.13
C THR A 648 -30.03 8.18 -20.09
N ALA A 649 -29.10 7.62 -19.29
CA ALA A 649 -29.43 6.65 -18.25
C ALA A 649 -30.31 7.25 -17.14
N MET A 650 -29.99 8.47 -16.67
CA MET A 650 -30.75 9.14 -15.61
C MET A 650 -32.17 9.52 -16.06
N LYS A 651 -32.36 9.92 -17.32
CA LYS A 651 -33.70 10.13 -17.90
C LYS A 651 -34.51 8.83 -17.94
N ARG A 652 -33.88 7.72 -18.33
CA ARG A 652 -34.54 6.42 -18.46
C ARG A 652 -34.95 5.82 -17.11
N TYR A 653 -34.12 5.95 -16.08
CA TYR A 653 -34.31 5.20 -14.82
C TYR A 653 -34.55 6.06 -13.58
N SER A 654 -34.33 7.38 -13.64
CA SER A 654 -34.41 8.27 -12.46
C SER A 654 -35.31 9.49 -12.66
N GLY A 655 -36.06 9.56 -13.77
CA GLY A 655 -36.94 10.68 -14.08
C GLY A 655 -36.21 11.96 -14.50
N GLY A 656 -34.92 11.86 -14.84
CA GLY A 656 -34.06 12.97 -15.23
C GLY A 656 -32.91 13.22 -14.26
N VAL A 657 -32.14 14.29 -14.53
CA VAL A 657 -31.00 14.68 -13.71
C VAL A 657 -31.49 15.56 -12.55
N ALA A 658 -31.26 15.12 -11.32
CA ALA A 658 -31.59 15.93 -10.15
C ALA A 658 -30.81 17.26 -10.17
N LYS A 659 -31.42 18.36 -9.70
CA LYS A 659 -30.82 19.72 -9.75
C LYS A 659 -29.43 19.84 -9.12
N TYR A 660 -29.09 18.94 -8.19
CA TYR A 660 -27.81 18.93 -7.48
C TYR A 660 -26.77 17.97 -8.09
N ARG A 661 -27.10 17.26 -9.18
CA ARG A 661 -26.20 16.31 -9.85
C ARG A 661 -25.75 16.83 -11.20
N ALA A 662 -24.53 16.49 -11.58
CA ALA A 662 -24.01 16.66 -12.94
C ALA A 662 -23.90 15.28 -13.63
N SER A 663 -23.92 15.26 -14.96
CA SER A 663 -23.69 14.03 -15.73
C SER A 663 -22.22 13.62 -15.67
N GLU A 664 -21.96 12.42 -15.14
CA GLU A 664 -20.64 11.78 -15.07
C GLU A 664 -20.48 10.67 -16.11
N GLY A 665 -21.39 10.60 -17.08
CA GLY A 665 -21.28 9.77 -18.28
C GLY A 665 -21.56 10.54 -19.56
N LYS A 666 -21.15 9.95 -20.68
CA LYS A 666 -21.50 10.39 -22.04
C LYS A 666 -22.23 9.28 -22.80
N THR A 667 -22.85 9.66 -23.91
CA THR A 667 -23.47 8.76 -24.88
C THR A 667 -22.64 8.79 -26.16
N VAL A 668 -22.36 7.61 -26.72
CA VAL A 668 -21.61 7.43 -27.95
C VAL A 668 -22.31 6.40 -28.83
N GLU A 669 -21.98 6.39 -30.11
CA GLU A 669 -22.33 5.31 -31.00
C GLU A 669 -21.10 4.43 -31.22
N VAL A 670 -21.25 3.12 -31.04
CA VAL A 670 -20.20 2.14 -31.33
C VAL A 670 -20.56 1.38 -32.61
N PRO A 671 -19.58 0.94 -33.42
CA PRO A 671 -19.86 0.10 -34.58
C PRO A 671 -20.56 -1.19 -34.15
N TYR A 672 -21.49 -1.67 -34.99
CA TYR A 672 -22.06 -3.00 -34.82
C TYR A 672 -21.02 -4.08 -35.15
N ARG A 673 -20.95 -5.11 -34.31
CA ARG A 673 -19.87 -6.14 -34.30
C ARG A 673 -20.38 -7.57 -34.51
N GLY A 674 -21.69 -7.77 -34.64
CA GLY A 674 -22.29 -9.11 -34.73
C GLY A 674 -22.20 -9.89 -33.42
N PRO A 675 -22.12 -11.23 -33.46
CA PRO A 675 -22.07 -12.06 -32.24
C PRO A 675 -20.82 -11.82 -31.39
N VAL A 676 -20.95 -11.83 -30.06
CA VAL A 676 -19.83 -11.62 -29.12
C VAL A 676 -18.74 -12.70 -29.20
N GLU A 677 -19.08 -13.88 -29.73
CA GLU A 677 -18.17 -15.02 -29.93
C GLU A 677 -16.85 -14.62 -30.60
N GLY A 678 -16.91 -13.82 -31.67
CA GLY A 678 -15.72 -13.37 -32.41
C GLY A 678 -14.81 -12.50 -31.54
N THR A 679 -15.41 -11.56 -30.80
CA THR A 679 -14.67 -10.70 -29.85
C THR A 679 -14.05 -11.52 -28.72
N MET A 680 -14.74 -12.54 -28.21
CA MET A 680 -14.16 -13.45 -27.20
C MET A 680 -12.98 -14.24 -27.72
N GLN A 681 -13.07 -14.74 -28.96
CA GLN A 681 -11.95 -15.41 -29.62
C GLN A 681 -10.75 -14.48 -29.77
N GLU A 682 -10.96 -13.21 -30.14
CA GLU A 682 -9.92 -12.20 -30.26
C GLU A 682 -9.27 -11.88 -28.90
N LEU A 683 -10.07 -11.62 -27.87
CA LEU A 683 -9.61 -11.32 -26.52
C LEU A 683 -8.77 -12.47 -25.95
N MET A 684 -9.30 -13.70 -25.98
CA MET A 684 -8.58 -14.88 -25.51
C MET A 684 -7.33 -15.12 -26.35
N GLY A 685 -7.40 -14.96 -27.68
CA GLY A 685 -6.27 -15.10 -28.60
C GLY A 685 -5.13 -14.11 -28.31
N GLY A 686 -5.48 -12.85 -28.02
CA GLY A 686 -4.54 -11.80 -27.63
C GLY A 686 -3.82 -12.13 -26.32
N VAL A 687 -4.56 -12.59 -25.30
CA VAL A 687 -3.98 -13.05 -24.03
C VAL A 687 -3.06 -14.24 -24.25
N ARG A 688 -3.47 -15.25 -25.03
CA ARG A 688 -2.60 -16.40 -25.38
C ARG A 688 -1.31 -15.95 -26.03
N SER A 689 -1.39 -14.98 -26.96
CA SER A 689 -0.22 -14.42 -27.62
C SER A 689 0.74 -13.76 -26.62
N ALA A 690 0.22 -12.87 -25.76
CA ALA A 690 1.02 -12.21 -24.73
C ALA A 690 1.70 -13.24 -23.79
N MET A 691 0.97 -14.28 -23.39
CA MET A 691 1.49 -15.39 -22.58
C MET A 691 2.68 -16.09 -23.24
N THR A 692 2.62 -16.37 -24.55
CA THR A 692 3.76 -16.95 -25.27
C THR A 692 4.98 -16.05 -25.29
N TYR A 693 4.80 -14.72 -25.44
CA TYR A 693 5.90 -13.75 -25.43
C TYR A 693 6.61 -13.66 -24.08
N ILE A 694 5.94 -13.95 -22.96
CA ILE A 694 6.53 -13.92 -21.62
C ILE A 694 6.83 -15.33 -21.06
N GLY A 695 6.60 -16.37 -21.86
CA GLY A 695 6.81 -17.76 -21.48
C GLY A 695 5.89 -18.25 -20.37
N ALA A 696 4.65 -17.76 -20.29
CA ALA A 696 3.64 -18.20 -19.34
C ALA A 696 2.80 -19.34 -19.93
N VAL A 697 2.83 -20.53 -19.32
CA VAL A 697 1.99 -21.67 -19.78
C VAL A 697 0.57 -21.55 -19.25
N ARG A 698 0.39 -20.97 -18.06
CA ARG A 698 -0.91 -20.78 -17.41
C ARG A 698 -1.11 -19.31 -17.05
N LEU A 699 -2.33 -18.80 -17.12
CA LEU A 699 -2.64 -17.40 -16.80
C LEU A 699 -2.22 -17.03 -15.36
N LYS A 700 -2.19 -18.00 -14.44
CA LYS A 700 -1.68 -17.84 -13.06
C LYS A 700 -0.22 -17.37 -13.00
N GLU A 701 0.56 -17.61 -14.04
CA GLU A 701 1.98 -17.25 -14.12
C GLU A 701 2.20 -15.84 -14.66
N VAL A 702 1.19 -15.25 -15.31
CA VAL A 702 1.31 -13.95 -16.00
C VAL A 702 1.72 -12.81 -15.07
N PRO A 703 1.11 -12.61 -13.87
CA PRO A 703 1.56 -11.55 -12.96
C PRO A 703 3.04 -11.70 -12.58
N LYS A 704 3.50 -12.94 -12.35
CA LYS A 704 4.90 -13.22 -11.94
C LYS A 704 5.91 -13.11 -13.08
N ARG A 705 5.45 -13.28 -14.32
CA ARG A 705 6.29 -13.22 -15.52
C ARG A 705 6.21 -11.87 -16.22
N THR A 706 5.31 -11.00 -15.84
CA THR A 706 5.21 -9.66 -16.41
C THR A 706 6.35 -8.77 -15.92
N THR A 707 6.88 -7.96 -16.83
CA THR A 707 7.73 -6.82 -16.51
C THR A 707 7.31 -5.72 -17.47
N PHE A 708 6.84 -4.59 -16.95
CA PHE A 708 6.43 -3.46 -17.77
C PHE A 708 7.63 -2.61 -18.19
N ILE A 709 7.50 -1.98 -19.35
CA ILE A 709 8.40 -0.96 -19.88
C ILE A 709 7.55 0.27 -20.15
N MET A 710 7.90 1.42 -19.59
CA MET A 710 7.23 2.69 -19.89
C MET A 710 7.52 3.11 -21.32
N VAL A 711 6.50 3.61 -22.02
CA VAL A 711 6.60 4.03 -23.43
C VAL A 711 5.95 5.39 -23.65
N GLY A 712 6.49 6.17 -24.58
CA GLY A 712 5.83 7.41 -25.05
C GLY A 712 4.68 7.14 -26.03
N SER A 713 4.66 5.97 -26.68
CA SER A 713 3.54 5.53 -27.52
C SER A 713 3.42 4.00 -27.51
N GLN A 714 2.19 3.51 -27.41
CA GLN A 714 1.85 2.08 -27.51
C GLN A 714 1.84 1.58 -28.97
N LEU A 715 1.38 2.42 -29.90
CA LEU A 715 1.14 2.04 -31.29
C LEU A 715 1.77 3.06 -32.25
N ASN A 716 2.16 2.57 -33.42
CA ASN A 716 2.42 3.45 -34.56
C ASN A 716 1.08 3.75 -35.23
N THR A 717 0.60 4.99 -35.13
CA THR A 717 -0.69 5.42 -35.70
C THR A 717 -0.58 5.91 -37.15
N VAL A 718 0.61 5.89 -37.75
CA VAL A 718 0.86 6.41 -39.11
C VAL A 718 0.18 5.56 -40.18
N PHE A 719 0.11 4.24 -40.01
CA PHE A 719 -0.46 3.32 -41.01
C PHE A 719 -1.87 2.81 -40.64
N GLY A 720 -2.59 3.57 -39.80
CA GLY A 720 -3.90 3.17 -39.27
C GLY A 720 -3.76 2.18 -38.09
N SER A 721 -4.71 2.27 -37.17
CA SER A 721 -4.90 1.34 -36.05
C SER A 721 -6.01 0.36 -36.33
#